data_AF-A0A8H5PL53-F1
#
_entry.id   AF-A0A8H5PL53-F1
#
_cell.length_a   1.000
_cell.length_b   1.000
_cell.length_c   1.000
_cell.angle_alpha   90.00
_cell.angle_beta   90.00
_cell.angle_gamma   90.00
#
_symmetry.space_group_name_H-M   'P 1'
#
loop_
_entity.id
_entity.type
_entity.pdbx_description
1 polymer ?
#
loop_
_entity_poly.entity_id
_entity_poly.type
_entity_poly.pdbx_seq_one_letter_code
_entity_poly.pdbx_strand_id
1 'polypeptide(L)'
;MVHQKSRPLRRLLPSASSASSRQLAPQAPPFLTSSAPLPKSRPSVPVACQDCRKAKVKASCSGDRPFCHRCERLGLTCEYAAAPGGTALKALKNDYDALQAREASQSKLVDLLTSLPESEAQHVLSRMRSGTPAETILNQVMAADALVQLAVAPETRLRYKLLYKTNMPQELLHNNPYLDTLIYEGASLYSQDNISSPSESSRVHDADTSNQRNTHSTAYLMPFHAAHVVDPLLSNAKPSLWTSVCKDDTLMRDLLGVWLHCEYSFTSAFQKDYFLQDMIGLRKDFCSELLVNAVLAYCCICYTPLPDRAEYWNPKTLTYRFMAEAKRLWELEALEPRITTVHAGIIFNVFHNLSGLDEIGQVYRISSVSMANQLNLFDTPIPGSSERTRKGNVFTAWAVYSWDALVSFALQQAPLLIKPPVESLPDPEADSQWYGEIWVKYPQNAHLTPSLFGHLFKAKSEMRNIMQRFCTMSYTRGTRVRVKEAYELYTQLKEWQAALPDCLQPKGIVFPAQLQLHHYLQHLILAIMKPLDNTEIGMVLDQEPNVKDIIAEAVRNVQTIMRLYYIRHGFETMDSFIVVPLISIGFRCLDRIDDQTPHADLELMRSTLMLVVYGLYQQHRNHYLSKALYRVVRARMRPQELDLVKEALELEEEDADQLVLQQAVRSHWPRPRLEAVRVQLHHVGVKLFSCPGFSGRVYWGSSFSRGNVIYAAAIDKRIKATIIQCPAVSGEVRSLAFENRISTLLEDRRQITSGLDPPTIPLIAAGRESPDPATRNAMFPTKDAYDLLSL
;
A
#
# COMPACT_ATOMS: atom_id res chain seq x y z
N MET A 1 -48.28 7.55 6.12
CA MET A 1 -48.95 8.12 4.92
C MET A 1 -48.22 9.38 4.50
N VAL A 2 -47.35 9.29 3.49
CA VAL A 2 -47.21 10.23 2.35
C VAL A 2 -46.40 9.44 1.32
N HIS A 3 -47.03 9.09 0.21
CA HIS A 3 -46.42 8.39 -0.92
C HIS A 3 -45.72 9.40 -1.83
N GLN A 4 -44.44 9.20 -2.15
CA GLN A 4 -43.81 9.78 -3.34
C GLN A 4 -43.35 8.66 -4.28
N LYS A 5 -43.91 8.69 -5.49
CA LYS A 5 -43.66 7.75 -6.58
C LYS A 5 -42.32 8.07 -7.27
N SER A 6 -41.48 7.05 -7.37
CA SER A 6 -40.24 6.98 -8.14
C SER A 6 -40.48 7.15 -9.65
N ARG A 7 -39.75 8.06 -10.31
CA ARG A 7 -39.58 8.13 -11.77
C ARG A 7 -38.39 7.25 -12.20
N PRO A 8 -38.46 6.52 -13.33
CA PRO A 8 -37.36 5.67 -13.78
C PRO A 8 -36.25 6.47 -14.50
N LEU A 9 -35.00 6.17 -14.13
CA LEU A 9 -33.76 6.72 -14.71
C LEU A 9 -33.48 6.12 -16.10
N ARG A 10 -33.07 6.98 -17.04
CA ARG A 10 -32.77 6.65 -18.45
C ARG A 10 -31.31 6.21 -18.60
N ARG A 11 -31.04 5.15 -19.38
CA ARG A 11 -29.69 4.64 -19.68
C ARG A 11 -28.89 5.63 -20.55
N LEU A 12 -27.66 5.92 -20.11
CA LEU A 12 -26.61 6.53 -20.91
C LEU A 12 -25.81 5.42 -21.61
N LEU A 13 -25.61 5.53 -22.92
CA LEU A 13 -24.71 4.68 -23.71
C LEU A 13 -23.50 5.51 -24.19
N PRO A 14 -22.31 4.90 -24.29
CA PRO A 14 -21.03 5.60 -24.44
C PRO A 14 -20.79 6.19 -25.83
N SER A 15 -20.11 7.33 -25.85
CA SER A 15 -19.57 7.99 -27.04
C SER A 15 -18.35 7.22 -27.56
N ALA A 16 -18.42 6.74 -28.81
CA ALA A 16 -17.32 6.10 -29.49
C ALA A 16 -16.72 7.08 -30.52
N SER A 17 -15.44 7.34 -30.30
CA SER A 17 -14.48 8.08 -31.10
C SER A 17 -14.46 7.69 -32.58
N SER A 18 -14.43 8.71 -33.43
CA SER A 18 -14.20 8.65 -34.87
C SER A 18 -12.76 8.23 -35.18
N ALA A 19 -12.58 7.07 -35.81
CA ALA A 19 -11.38 6.71 -36.54
C ALA A 19 -11.74 6.37 -37.99
N SER A 20 -10.95 6.95 -38.89
CA SER A 20 -10.92 6.83 -40.34
C SER A 20 -11.02 5.38 -40.85
N SER A 21 -11.86 5.15 -41.87
CA SER A 21 -11.36 4.59 -43.15
C SER A 21 -12.41 4.61 -44.26
N ARG A 22 -11.93 5.04 -45.44
CA ARG A 22 -12.60 4.99 -46.74
C ARG A 22 -12.63 3.56 -47.26
N GLN A 23 -13.76 3.14 -47.84
CA GLN A 23 -13.89 2.29 -49.04
C GLN A 23 -15.40 2.10 -49.31
N LEU A 24 -15.99 2.85 -50.24
CA LEU A 24 -16.24 2.49 -51.65
C LEU A 24 -17.09 1.21 -51.84
N ALA A 25 -18.39 1.40 -52.02
CA ALA A 25 -19.23 0.56 -52.89
C ALA A 25 -20.51 1.33 -53.27
N PRO A 26 -21.14 1.02 -54.43
CA PRO A 26 -21.91 1.97 -55.21
C PRO A 26 -23.44 1.79 -55.11
N GLN A 27 -24.12 2.91 -55.40
CA GLN A 27 -25.42 3.08 -56.06
C GLN A 27 -26.62 2.19 -55.66
N ALA A 28 -27.68 2.87 -55.21
CA ALA A 28 -29.05 2.38 -55.14
C ALA A 28 -29.85 2.78 -56.41
N PRO A 29 -31.14 2.43 -56.54
CA PRO A 29 -31.70 1.42 -57.47
C PRO A 29 -32.54 2.07 -58.60
N PRO A 30 -33.08 1.29 -59.56
CA PRO A 30 -34.16 1.82 -60.41
C PRO A 30 -35.45 1.01 -60.28
N PHE A 31 -36.49 1.67 -59.76
CA PHE A 31 -37.87 1.34 -60.12
C PHE A 31 -38.18 1.96 -61.49
N LEU A 32 -38.39 1.06 -62.45
CA LEU A 32 -39.34 1.08 -63.60
C LEU A 32 -39.69 2.44 -64.26
N THR A 33 -39.11 2.65 -65.46
CA THR A 33 -39.73 2.95 -66.79
C THR A 33 -40.97 3.88 -66.85
N SER A 34 -41.14 4.88 -67.74
CA SER A 34 -40.44 5.34 -68.96
C SER A 34 -41.03 6.70 -69.41
N SER A 35 -40.22 7.49 -70.14
CA SER A 35 -40.53 8.54 -71.15
C SER A 35 -40.65 10.05 -70.79
N ALA A 36 -39.48 10.75 -70.85
CA ALA A 36 -39.14 12.00 -71.59
C ALA A 36 -39.78 13.40 -71.23
N PRO A 37 -39.15 14.58 -71.54
CA PRO A 37 -38.48 15.41 -70.51
C PRO A 37 -38.74 16.96 -70.47
N LEU A 38 -38.24 17.61 -69.39
CA LEU A 38 -37.90 19.05 -69.11
C LEU A 38 -38.92 19.91 -68.33
N PRO A 39 -38.52 20.97 -67.53
CA PRO A 39 -37.20 21.61 -67.34
C PRO A 39 -36.69 21.79 -65.88
N LYS A 40 -35.38 22.14 -65.77
CA LYS A 40 -34.54 22.31 -64.56
C LYS A 40 -34.98 23.45 -63.61
N SER A 41 -35.05 23.17 -62.30
CA SER A 41 -35.16 24.17 -61.22
C SER A 41 -33.78 24.75 -60.84
N ARG A 42 -33.71 26.08 -60.62
CA ARG A 42 -32.48 26.84 -60.32
C ARG A 42 -32.03 26.68 -58.86
N PRO A 43 -30.72 26.76 -58.54
CA PRO A 43 -30.21 26.68 -57.17
C PRO A 43 -30.66 27.88 -56.30
N SER A 44 -31.03 27.60 -55.04
CA SER A 44 -31.48 28.56 -54.04
C SER A 44 -30.32 29.42 -53.51
N VAL A 45 -30.46 30.75 -53.57
CA VAL A 45 -29.47 31.71 -53.07
C VAL A 45 -29.73 32.01 -51.58
N PRO A 46 -28.74 31.84 -50.68
CA PRO A 46 -28.96 31.92 -49.23
C PRO A 46 -29.27 33.31 -48.67
N VAL A 47 -28.92 34.41 -49.37
CA VAL A 47 -29.22 35.79 -48.96
C VAL A 47 -29.57 36.63 -50.20
N ALA A 48 -30.83 37.07 -50.33
CA ALA A 48 -31.23 38.05 -51.34
C ALA A 48 -30.91 39.50 -50.89
N CYS A 49 -30.61 40.39 -51.85
CA CYS A 49 -30.40 41.83 -51.62
C CYS A 49 -31.63 42.52 -51.02
N GLN A 50 -31.45 43.72 -50.45
CA GLN A 50 -32.53 44.43 -49.75
C GLN A 50 -33.75 44.71 -50.65
N ASP A 51 -33.55 45.15 -51.89
CA ASP A 51 -34.66 45.43 -52.82
C ASP A 51 -35.44 44.17 -53.22
N CYS A 52 -34.74 43.07 -53.50
CA CYS A 52 -35.42 41.79 -53.76
C CYS A 52 -36.16 41.25 -52.52
N ARG A 53 -35.72 41.60 -51.29
CA ARG A 53 -36.47 41.28 -50.07
C ARG A 53 -37.70 42.18 -49.90
N LYS A 54 -37.57 43.49 -50.08
CA LYS A 54 -38.66 44.47 -49.96
C LYS A 54 -39.77 44.17 -50.96
N ALA A 55 -39.42 43.87 -52.20
CA ALA A 55 -40.36 43.50 -53.25
C ALA A 55 -40.93 42.06 -53.13
N LYS A 56 -40.61 41.32 -52.05
CA LYS A 56 -41.04 39.93 -51.78
C LYS A 56 -40.75 38.92 -52.90
N VAL A 57 -39.72 39.16 -53.71
CA VAL A 57 -39.32 38.29 -54.84
C VAL A 57 -37.91 37.74 -54.65
N LYS A 58 -37.62 37.24 -53.45
CA LYS A 58 -36.30 36.74 -53.04
C LYS A 58 -35.78 35.62 -53.96
N ALA A 59 -36.67 34.76 -54.46
CA ALA A 59 -36.34 33.65 -55.38
C ALA A 59 -35.81 34.11 -56.75
N SER A 60 -36.00 35.39 -57.10
CA SER A 60 -35.51 35.98 -58.35
C SER A 60 -34.17 36.74 -58.20
N CYS A 61 -33.61 36.79 -56.99
CA CYS A 61 -32.31 37.39 -56.74
C CYS A 61 -31.23 36.36 -57.07
N SER A 62 -30.32 36.70 -58.00
CA SER A 62 -29.23 35.79 -58.39
C SER A 62 -28.13 35.69 -57.34
N GLY A 63 -28.05 36.61 -56.38
CA GLY A 63 -27.02 36.59 -55.33
C GLY A 63 -25.68 37.20 -55.73
N ASP A 64 -25.50 37.55 -57.01
CA ASP A 64 -24.26 38.12 -57.54
C ASP A 64 -23.98 39.51 -56.93
N ARG A 65 -22.68 39.82 -56.75
CA ARG A 65 -22.19 41.11 -56.23
C ARG A 65 -21.24 41.74 -57.25
N PRO A 66 -21.28 43.07 -57.47
CA PRO A 66 -21.97 44.08 -56.67
C PRO A 66 -23.49 44.21 -56.92
N PHE A 67 -24.00 43.76 -58.07
CA PHE A 67 -25.44 43.81 -58.39
C PHE A 67 -25.98 42.42 -58.73
N CYS A 68 -27.16 42.08 -58.22
CA CYS A 68 -27.86 40.88 -58.67
C CYS A 68 -28.53 41.11 -60.03
N HIS A 69 -28.64 40.05 -60.82
CA HIS A 69 -29.08 40.09 -62.21
C HIS A 69 -30.46 40.73 -62.42
N ARG A 70 -31.36 40.62 -61.43
CA ARG A 70 -32.67 41.28 -61.46
C ARG A 70 -32.56 42.79 -61.23
N CYS A 71 -31.74 43.22 -60.26
CA CYS A 71 -31.62 44.64 -59.93
C CYS A 71 -30.87 45.37 -61.05
N GLU A 72 -29.85 44.74 -61.63
CA GLU A 72 -29.16 45.28 -62.81
C GLU A 72 -30.11 45.49 -63.99
N ARG A 73 -30.91 44.47 -64.35
CA ARG A 73 -31.86 44.56 -65.47
C ARG A 73 -32.95 45.63 -65.25
N LEU A 74 -33.35 45.85 -64.01
CA LEU A 74 -34.40 46.82 -63.66
C LEU A 74 -33.84 48.21 -63.34
N GLY A 75 -32.53 48.42 -63.42
CA GLY A 75 -31.88 49.69 -63.04
C GLY A 75 -32.07 50.06 -61.56
N LEU A 76 -32.22 49.08 -60.68
CA LEU A 76 -32.47 49.28 -59.24
C LEU A 76 -31.15 49.23 -58.44
N THR A 77 -31.06 50.04 -57.39
CA THR A 77 -29.95 49.97 -56.42
C THR A 77 -29.92 48.58 -55.78
N CYS A 78 -28.74 47.95 -55.69
CA CYS A 78 -28.61 46.59 -55.17
C CYS A 78 -27.66 46.57 -53.97
N GLU A 79 -28.21 46.65 -52.76
CA GLU A 79 -27.43 46.64 -51.53
C GLU A 79 -27.61 45.34 -50.72
N TYR A 80 -26.50 44.83 -50.19
CA TYR A 80 -26.44 43.67 -49.31
C TYR A 80 -25.97 44.12 -47.91
N ALA A 81 -26.74 43.80 -46.88
CA ALA A 81 -26.47 44.22 -45.50
C ALA A 81 -25.28 43.49 -44.80
N ALA A 82 -24.61 42.54 -45.46
CA ALA A 82 -23.53 41.76 -44.87
C ALA A 82 -22.41 41.50 -45.89
N ALA A 83 -21.16 41.43 -45.44
CA ALA A 83 -19.99 41.09 -46.25
C ALA A 83 -20.10 39.65 -46.84
N PRO A 84 -19.46 39.36 -47.99
CA PRO A 84 -19.62 38.07 -48.67
C PRO A 84 -19.22 36.88 -47.76
N GLY A 85 -20.15 35.94 -47.56
CA GLY A 85 -19.91 34.67 -46.84
C GLY A 85 -20.34 34.61 -45.36
N GLY A 86 -20.85 35.68 -44.76
CA GLY A 86 -21.34 35.69 -43.37
C GLY A 86 -22.79 36.16 -43.22
N THR A 87 -23.57 35.52 -42.35
CA THR A 87 -24.85 36.09 -41.89
C THR A 87 -24.57 37.25 -40.92
N ALA A 88 -25.41 38.28 -40.92
CA ALA A 88 -25.28 39.42 -39.99
C ALA A 88 -25.18 38.98 -38.51
N LEU A 89 -25.82 37.86 -38.18
CA LEU A 89 -25.77 37.24 -36.85
C LEU A 89 -24.38 36.72 -36.48
N LYS A 90 -23.61 36.21 -37.45
CA LYS A 90 -22.26 35.68 -37.22
C LYS A 90 -21.23 36.79 -37.03
N ALA A 91 -21.38 37.90 -37.77
CA ALA A 91 -20.56 39.09 -37.56
C ALA A 91 -20.80 39.68 -36.15
N LEU A 92 -22.08 39.86 -35.78
CA LEU A 92 -22.44 40.36 -34.45
C LEU A 92 -21.96 39.44 -33.31
N LYS A 93 -22.00 38.11 -33.52
CA LYS A 93 -21.46 37.15 -32.54
C LYS A 93 -19.95 37.29 -32.38
N ASN A 94 -19.21 37.40 -33.49
CA ASN A 94 -17.76 37.60 -33.42
C ASN A 94 -17.39 38.92 -32.72
N ASP A 95 -18.16 39.99 -32.97
CA ASP A 95 -17.95 41.28 -32.31
C ASP A 95 -18.26 41.20 -30.80
N TYR A 96 -19.31 40.46 -30.42
CA TYR A 96 -19.63 40.19 -29.02
C TYR A 96 -18.54 39.38 -28.32
N ASP A 97 -18.08 38.29 -28.94
CA ASP A 97 -17.01 37.44 -28.41
C ASP A 97 -15.69 38.23 -28.26
N ALA A 98 -15.39 39.13 -29.20
CA ALA A 98 -14.22 40.02 -29.14
C ALA A 98 -14.34 41.08 -28.03
N LEU A 99 -15.53 41.64 -27.80
CA LEU A 99 -15.78 42.56 -26.70
C LEU A 99 -15.65 41.87 -25.35
N GLN A 100 -16.17 40.65 -25.22
CA GLN A 100 -16.08 39.87 -23.99
C GLN A 100 -14.63 39.47 -23.66
N ALA A 101 -13.82 39.12 -24.67
CA ALA A 101 -12.39 38.85 -24.49
C ALA A 101 -11.61 40.10 -24.03
N ARG A 102 -11.95 41.28 -24.57
CA ARG A 102 -11.35 42.55 -24.15
C ARG A 102 -11.71 42.92 -22.72
N GLU A 103 -12.97 42.77 -22.33
CA GLU A 103 -13.42 43.04 -20.97
C GLU A 103 -12.72 42.11 -19.95
N ALA A 104 -12.65 40.81 -20.25
CA ALA A 104 -11.94 39.85 -19.42
C ALA A 104 -10.44 40.20 -19.26
N SER A 105 -9.79 40.64 -20.34
CA SER A 105 -8.38 41.06 -20.31
C SER A 105 -8.17 42.36 -19.53
N GLN A 106 -9.11 43.31 -19.60
CA GLN A 106 -9.04 44.54 -18.82
C GLN A 106 -9.27 44.27 -17.32
N SER A 107 -10.22 43.41 -16.98
CA SER A 107 -10.50 43.00 -15.60
C SER A 107 -9.27 42.37 -14.93
N LYS A 108 -8.66 41.38 -15.59
CA LYS A 108 -7.43 40.73 -15.10
C LYS A 108 -6.25 41.69 -14.93
N LEU A 109 -6.15 42.71 -15.78
CA LEU A 109 -5.09 43.71 -15.69
C LEU A 109 -5.25 44.60 -14.45
N VAL A 110 -6.50 44.90 -14.07
CA VAL A 110 -6.81 45.64 -12.84
C VAL A 110 -6.47 44.80 -11.61
N ASP A 111 -6.85 43.51 -11.61
CA ASP A 111 -6.48 42.57 -10.53
C ASP A 111 -4.96 42.41 -10.38
N LEU A 112 -4.23 42.46 -11.50
CA LEU A 112 -2.78 42.42 -11.50
C LEU A 112 -2.18 43.69 -10.84
N LEU A 113 -2.71 44.87 -11.17
CA LEU A 113 -2.25 46.14 -10.60
C LEU A 113 -2.52 46.25 -9.09
N THR A 114 -3.57 45.59 -8.58
CA THR A 114 -3.90 45.61 -7.15
C THR A 114 -3.13 44.58 -6.33
N SER A 115 -2.62 43.52 -6.96
CA SER A 115 -1.91 42.43 -6.29
C SER A 115 -0.38 42.53 -6.35
N LEU A 116 0.18 43.22 -7.35
CA LEU A 116 1.62 43.37 -7.50
C LEU A 116 2.25 44.36 -6.51
N PRO A 117 3.53 44.17 -6.14
CA PRO A 117 4.31 45.17 -5.42
C PRO A 117 4.33 46.52 -6.16
N GLU A 118 4.41 47.62 -5.41
CA GLU A 118 4.23 48.98 -5.97
C GLU A 118 5.18 49.31 -7.12
N SER A 119 6.45 48.87 -7.05
CA SER A 119 7.43 49.06 -8.13
C SER A 119 7.05 48.34 -9.42
N GLU A 120 6.52 47.12 -9.33
CA GLU A 120 6.10 46.32 -10.49
C GLU A 120 4.76 46.81 -11.07
N ALA A 121 3.83 47.21 -10.19
CA ALA A 121 2.59 47.86 -10.59
C ALA A 121 2.86 49.16 -11.37
N GLN A 122 3.89 49.94 -10.97
CA GLN A 122 4.32 51.12 -11.71
C GLN A 122 4.86 50.79 -13.11
N HIS A 123 5.59 49.68 -13.27
CA HIS A 123 6.05 49.22 -14.59
C HIS A 123 4.89 48.79 -15.50
N VAL A 124 3.93 48.04 -14.97
CA VAL A 124 2.70 47.65 -15.68
C VAL A 124 1.92 48.90 -16.11
N LEU A 125 1.74 49.86 -15.20
CA LEU A 125 1.07 51.14 -15.47
C LEU A 125 1.81 51.98 -16.53
N SER A 126 3.14 52.02 -16.48
CA SER A 126 3.95 52.71 -17.50
C SER A 126 3.75 52.10 -18.89
N ARG A 127 3.64 50.76 -18.98
CA ARG A 127 3.37 50.08 -20.26
C ARG A 127 1.96 50.33 -20.77
N MET A 128 0.98 50.39 -19.87
CA MET A 128 -0.38 50.82 -20.24
C MET A 128 -0.38 52.24 -20.79
N ARG A 129 0.32 53.18 -20.13
CA ARG A 129 0.44 54.57 -20.59
C ARG A 129 1.17 54.70 -21.91
N SER A 130 2.08 53.78 -22.24
CA SER A 130 2.76 53.73 -23.54
C SER A 130 1.87 53.19 -24.70
N GLY A 131 0.61 52.81 -24.42
CA GLY A 131 -0.33 52.32 -25.44
C GLY A 131 -0.18 50.83 -25.79
N THR A 132 0.52 50.05 -24.97
CA THR A 132 0.63 48.60 -25.18
C THR A 132 -0.72 47.92 -24.91
N PRO A 133 -1.21 47.02 -25.80
CA PRO A 133 -2.47 46.31 -25.58
C PRO A 133 -2.47 45.47 -24.29
N ALA A 134 -3.60 45.45 -23.58
CA ALA A 134 -3.73 44.75 -22.28
C ALA A 134 -3.38 43.26 -22.36
N GLU A 135 -3.78 42.58 -23.44
CA GLU A 135 -3.47 41.15 -23.67
C GLU A 135 -1.96 40.90 -23.76
N THR A 136 -1.21 41.81 -24.41
CA THR A 136 0.25 41.70 -24.54
C THR A 136 0.94 41.86 -23.19
N ILE A 137 0.47 42.80 -22.36
CA ILE A 137 1.01 43.01 -21.01
C ILE A 137 0.76 41.77 -20.14
N LEU A 138 -0.47 41.25 -20.14
CA LEU A 138 -0.82 40.04 -19.40
C LEU A 138 0.02 38.83 -19.83
N ASN A 139 0.17 38.59 -21.12
CA ASN A 139 0.98 37.48 -21.63
C ASN A 139 2.45 37.59 -21.22
N GLN A 140 3.01 38.79 -21.21
CA GLN A 140 4.40 39.02 -20.78
C GLN A 140 4.58 38.80 -19.29
N VAL A 141 3.63 39.25 -18.46
CA VAL A 141 3.68 39.03 -17.01
C VAL A 141 3.49 37.55 -16.69
N MET A 142 2.55 36.87 -17.33
CA MET A 142 2.37 35.42 -17.17
C MET A 142 3.60 34.63 -17.63
N ALA A 143 4.25 35.04 -18.72
CA ALA A 143 5.48 34.40 -19.17
C ALA A 143 6.65 34.66 -18.21
N ALA A 144 6.75 35.86 -17.65
CA ALA A 144 7.74 36.20 -16.64
C ALA A 144 7.51 35.44 -15.33
N ASP A 145 6.27 35.35 -14.86
CA ASP A 145 5.89 34.57 -13.68
C ASP A 145 6.19 33.08 -13.88
N ALA A 146 5.87 32.52 -15.04
CA ALA A 146 6.24 31.14 -15.37
C ALA A 146 7.77 30.93 -15.35
N LEU A 147 8.56 31.88 -15.86
CA LEU A 147 10.03 31.81 -15.81
C LEU A 147 10.58 31.98 -14.38
N VAL A 148 9.97 32.82 -13.56
CA VAL A 148 10.31 32.98 -12.15
C VAL A 148 9.96 31.69 -11.38
N GLN A 149 8.79 31.10 -11.60
CA GLN A 149 8.41 29.82 -11.01
C GLN A 149 9.33 28.68 -11.43
N LEU A 150 9.88 28.71 -12.65
CA LEU A 150 10.90 27.77 -13.11
C LEU A 150 12.31 28.06 -12.53
N ALA A 151 12.57 29.31 -12.10
CA ALA A 151 13.84 29.76 -11.54
C ALA A 151 13.90 29.68 -10.00
N VAL A 152 12.75 29.58 -9.32
CA VAL A 152 12.71 29.27 -7.89
C VAL A 152 13.18 27.83 -7.73
N ALA A 153 14.35 27.63 -7.11
CA ALA A 153 14.69 26.33 -6.57
C ALA A 153 13.62 25.97 -5.54
N PRO A 154 12.77 24.95 -5.76
CA PRO A 154 11.77 24.57 -4.78
C PRO A 154 12.47 24.28 -3.46
N GLU A 155 11.84 24.62 -2.33
CA GLU A 155 12.31 24.17 -1.01
C GLU A 155 12.43 22.64 -1.07
N THR A 156 13.66 22.15 -1.22
CA THR A 156 13.93 20.71 -1.33
C THR A 156 13.89 20.03 0.03
N ARG A 157 13.68 20.79 1.11
CA ARG A 157 13.64 20.32 2.49
C ARG A 157 12.19 20.06 2.90
N LEU A 158 11.70 18.87 2.58
CA LEU A 158 10.36 18.45 2.97
C LEU A 158 10.39 17.87 4.39
N ARG A 159 9.51 18.38 5.26
CA ARG A 159 9.33 17.90 6.63
C ARG A 159 7.85 17.83 6.99
N TYR A 160 7.46 16.74 7.62
CA TYR A 160 6.12 16.59 8.18
C TYR A 160 6.00 17.29 9.54
N LYS A 161 4.90 18.01 9.73
CA LYS A 161 4.58 18.70 10.98
C LYS A 161 3.77 17.77 11.87
N LEU A 162 4.18 17.64 13.14
CA LEU A 162 3.45 16.87 14.13
C LEU A 162 2.04 17.48 14.35
N LEU A 163 1.02 16.61 14.30
CA LEU A 163 -0.39 17.02 14.18
C LEU A 163 -0.98 17.64 15.46
N TYR A 164 -0.64 17.09 16.63
CA TYR A 164 -1.22 17.56 17.90
C TYR A 164 -0.34 18.60 18.62
N LYS A 165 0.97 18.35 18.68
CA LYS A 165 1.97 19.29 19.22
C LYS A 165 3.11 19.42 18.23
N THR A 166 3.33 20.63 17.73
CA THR A 166 4.33 20.91 16.68
C THR A 166 5.76 20.63 17.14
N ASN A 167 6.04 20.89 18.43
CA ASN A 167 7.34 20.67 19.03
C ASN A 167 7.44 19.28 19.66
N MET A 168 8.66 18.77 19.76
CA MET A 168 8.93 17.53 20.49
C MET A 168 8.57 17.71 21.97
N PRO A 169 7.80 16.79 22.59
CA PRO A 169 7.46 16.87 24.01
C PRO A 169 8.71 16.94 24.90
N GLN A 170 8.66 17.78 25.94
CA GLN A 170 9.79 18.06 26.83
C GLN A 170 10.27 16.81 27.57
N GLU A 171 9.35 15.90 27.89
CA GLU A 171 9.60 14.64 28.58
C GLU A 171 10.47 13.68 27.74
N LEU A 172 10.55 13.89 26.42
CA LEU A 172 11.38 13.10 25.52
C LEU A 172 12.79 13.69 25.35
N LEU A 173 13.03 14.94 25.78
CA LEU A 173 14.30 15.63 25.54
C LEU A 173 15.44 15.18 26.44
N HIS A 174 15.13 14.56 27.57
CA HIS A 174 16.12 14.18 28.56
C HIS A 174 16.79 12.84 28.26
N ASN A 175 18.14 12.81 28.26
CA ASN A 175 18.99 11.62 28.10
C ASN A 175 18.53 10.70 26.97
N ASN A 176 18.47 11.24 25.76
CA ASN A 176 17.91 10.55 24.62
C ASN A 176 18.88 10.59 23.42
N PRO A 177 19.56 9.47 23.11
CA PRO A 177 20.58 9.43 22.07
C PRO A 177 20.03 9.64 20.65
N TYR A 178 18.70 9.53 20.47
CA TYR A 178 18.03 9.80 19.21
C TYR A 178 17.72 11.29 19.01
N LEU A 179 18.17 12.19 19.88
CA LEU A 179 18.08 13.64 19.62
C LEU A 179 19.36 14.19 19.00
N ASP A 180 20.46 13.44 19.09
CA ASP A 180 21.73 13.81 18.46
C ASP A 180 21.78 13.44 16.97
N THR A 181 20.70 12.89 16.42
CA THR A 181 20.64 12.56 14.99
C THR A 181 20.49 13.80 14.13
N LEU A 182 21.13 13.74 12.96
CA LEU A 182 21.04 14.77 11.93
C LEU A 182 19.60 15.00 11.45
N ILE A 183 18.70 14.02 11.59
CA ILE A 183 17.26 14.20 11.34
C ILE A 183 16.68 15.25 12.31
N TYR A 184 17.01 15.15 13.60
CA TYR A 184 16.51 16.04 14.64
C TYR A 184 17.21 17.39 14.63
N GLU A 185 18.53 17.41 14.47
CA GLU A 185 19.32 18.65 14.33
C GLU A 185 18.76 19.52 13.20
N GLY A 186 18.63 18.95 12.00
CA GLY A 186 18.03 19.61 10.85
C GLY A 186 16.57 19.98 11.05
N ALA A 187 15.86 19.36 11.99
CA ALA A 187 14.51 19.72 12.38
C ALA A 187 14.47 20.89 13.39
N SER A 188 15.43 20.99 14.29
CA SER A 188 15.48 21.98 15.38
C SER A 188 15.87 23.39 14.92
N LEU A 189 16.73 23.50 13.90
CA LEU A 189 17.21 24.77 13.35
C LEU A 189 16.08 25.68 12.82
N TYR A 190 14.97 25.11 12.36
CA TYR A 190 13.82 25.88 11.83
C TYR A 190 12.84 26.36 12.89
N SER A 191 12.83 25.74 14.08
CA SER A 191 11.93 26.14 15.17
C SER A 191 12.34 27.49 15.77
N GLN A 192 13.58 27.94 15.56
CA GLN A 192 14.10 29.21 16.07
C GLN A 192 13.80 30.40 15.13
N ASP A 193 13.67 30.18 13.82
CA ASP A 193 13.40 31.25 12.83
C ASP A 193 11.96 31.80 12.86
N ASN A 194 11.03 31.11 13.55
CA ASN A 194 9.63 31.58 13.69
C ASN A 194 9.38 32.52 14.89
N ILE A 195 10.41 32.90 15.66
CA ILE A 195 10.27 33.81 16.82
C ILE A 195 10.95 35.16 16.62
N SER A 196 11.71 35.38 15.54
CA SER A 196 12.39 36.65 15.30
C SER A 196 12.10 37.16 13.90
N SER A 197 11.39 38.29 13.81
CA SER A 197 11.37 39.11 12.60
C SER A 197 12.82 39.32 12.10
N PRO A 198 13.13 39.17 10.81
CA PRO A 198 14.48 39.38 10.34
C PRO A 198 14.81 40.86 10.45
N SER A 199 15.64 41.22 11.43
CA SER A 199 16.34 42.50 11.41
C SER A 199 17.41 42.43 10.32
N GLU A 200 17.30 43.32 9.34
CA GLU A 200 18.25 43.51 8.26
C GLU A 200 19.59 44.05 8.78
N SER A 201 20.37 43.24 9.48
CA SER A 201 21.76 43.60 9.82
C SER A 201 22.62 42.39 10.13
N SER A 202 22.74 41.44 9.20
CA SER A 202 23.81 40.41 9.22
C SER A 202 24.02 39.79 7.83
N ARG A 203 24.04 40.62 6.78
CA ARG A 203 24.66 40.24 5.50
C ARG A 203 25.96 41.02 5.42
N VAL A 204 27.08 40.35 5.72
CA VAL A 204 28.46 40.58 5.25
C VAL A 204 29.39 39.96 6.31
N HIS A 205 30.32 39.12 5.84
CA HIS A 205 31.32 38.34 6.56
C HIS A 205 30.94 36.89 6.92
N ASP A 206 30.89 36.03 5.90
CA ASP A 206 31.67 34.78 5.90
C ASP A 206 31.67 34.18 4.48
N ALA A 207 32.59 34.65 3.66
CA ALA A 207 32.81 34.16 2.30
C ALA A 207 34.03 33.24 2.17
N ASP A 208 34.63 32.79 3.29
CA ASP A 208 35.94 32.09 3.29
C ASP A 208 35.98 30.75 4.04
N THR A 209 34.84 30.05 4.15
CA THR A 209 34.78 28.64 4.67
C THR A 209 34.18 27.67 3.65
N SER A 210 34.63 27.75 2.40
CA SER A 210 34.16 26.91 1.29
C SER A 210 34.55 25.42 1.35
N ASN A 211 35.00 24.88 2.50
CA ASN A 211 35.46 23.48 2.62
C ASN A 211 34.92 22.69 3.83
N GLN A 212 33.97 23.20 4.63
CA GLN A 212 33.46 22.50 5.83
C GLN A 212 31.94 22.29 5.95
N ARG A 213 31.12 22.66 4.96
CA ARG A 213 29.64 22.53 5.03
C ARG A 213 28.98 21.73 3.90
N ASN A 214 29.55 20.57 3.57
CA ASN A 214 28.85 19.46 2.87
C ASN A 214 27.93 18.65 3.83
N THR A 215 27.46 19.26 4.93
CA THR A 215 27.19 18.55 6.19
C THR A 215 25.82 17.90 6.37
N HIS A 216 24.96 17.86 5.34
CA HIS A 216 23.82 16.94 5.36
C HIS A 216 23.66 16.28 3.99
N SER A 217 23.95 14.97 3.94
CA SER A 217 23.54 14.12 2.80
C SER A 217 22.06 14.40 2.48
N THR A 218 21.73 14.49 1.19
CA THR A 218 20.37 14.74 0.69
C THR A 218 19.30 13.89 1.36
N ALA A 219 19.66 12.67 1.80
CA ALA A 219 18.78 11.78 2.55
C ALA A 219 18.29 12.33 3.91
N TYR A 220 19.02 13.22 4.56
CA TYR A 220 18.59 13.87 5.81
C TYR A 220 17.69 15.08 5.57
N LEU A 221 17.62 15.56 4.32
CA LEU A 221 16.86 16.75 3.94
C LEU A 221 15.53 16.39 3.28
N MET A 222 15.48 15.27 2.55
CA MET A 222 14.29 14.80 1.85
C MET A 222 13.74 13.51 2.43
N PRO A 223 12.41 13.29 2.37
CA PRO A 223 11.82 12.02 2.72
C PRO A 223 12.28 10.93 1.74
N PHE A 224 12.40 9.71 2.25
CA PHE A 224 12.90 8.60 1.46
C PHE A 224 12.01 8.30 0.24
N HIS A 225 10.70 8.49 0.35
CA HIS A 225 9.76 8.32 -0.75
C HIS A 225 9.88 9.37 -1.87
N ALA A 226 10.67 10.43 -1.69
CA ALA A 226 11.01 11.32 -2.80
C ALA A 226 12.05 10.68 -3.74
N ALA A 227 12.83 9.72 -3.26
CA ALA A 227 13.82 9.01 -4.06
C ALA A 227 13.20 7.83 -4.81
N HIS A 228 13.82 7.46 -5.92
CA HIS A 228 13.48 6.25 -6.69
C HIS A 228 14.68 5.32 -6.77
N VAL A 229 14.42 4.01 -6.88
CA VAL A 229 15.46 2.99 -7.05
C VAL A 229 16.05 3.09 -8.45
N VAL A 230 17.38 2.98 -8.53
CA VAL A 230 18.13 2.92 -9.79
C VAL A 230 18.92 1.63 -9.81
N ASP A 231 18.47 0.67 -10.65
CA ASP A 231 19.10 -0.65 -10.77
C ASP A 231 19.14 -1.09 -12.25
N PRO A 232 20.34 -1.32 -12.83
CA PRO A 232 20.46 -1.77 -14.22
C PRO A 232 19.86 -3.16 -14.48
N LEU A 233 19.91 -4.08 -13.52
CA LEU A 233 19.32 -5.41 -13.66
C LEU A 233 17.80 -5.29 -13.69
N LEU A 234 17.21 -4.46 -12.82
CA LEU A 234 15.77 -4.19 -12.85
C LEU A 234 15.34 -3.59 -14.18
N SER A 235 16.11 -2.63 -14.71
CA SER A 235 15.82 -1.96 -15.98
C SER A 235 15.79 -2.96 -17.15
N ASN A 236 16.64 -3.99 -17.11
CA ASN A 236 16.76 -5.01 -18.16
C ASN A 236 15.82 -6.21 -17.97
N ALA A 237 15.16 -6.33 -16.82
CA ALA A 237 14.28 -7.44 -16.51
C ALA A 237 13.04 -7.48 -17.42
N LYS A 238 12.56 -8.69 -17.73
CA LYS A 238 11.32 -8.93 -18.49
C LYS A 238 10.34 -9.82 -17.71
N PRO A 239 9.67 -9.29 -16.68
CA PRO A 239 8.75 -10.07 -15.85
C PRO A 239 7.64 -10.78 -16.64
N SER A 240 7.22 -10.24 -17.80
CA SER A 240 6.19 -10.81 -18.69
C SER A 240 6.49 -12.22 -19.20
N LEU A 241 7.76 -12.65 -19.16
CA LEU A 241 8.21 -14.00 -19.50
C LEU A 241 8.01 -15.01 -18.35
N TRP A 242 7.74 -14.53 -17.14
CA TRP A 242 7.60 -15.32 -15.91
C TRP A 242 6.17 -15.32 -15.34
N THR A 243 5.24 -14.62 -15.98
CA THR A 243 3.84 -14.55 -15.55
C THR A 243 2.86 -14.52 -16.72
N SER A 244 1.70 -15.15 -16.50
CA SER A 244 0.54 -15.11 -17.38
C SER A 244 -0.42 -13.95 -17.07
N VAL A 245 -0.23 -13.26 -15.93
CA VAL A 245 -1.20 -12.29 -15.38
C VAL A 245 -1.15 -10.93 -16.09
N CYS A 246 0.06 -10.43 -16.36
CA CYS A 246 0.30 -9.12 -16.98
C CYS A 246 1.42 -9.21 -18.01
N LYS A 247 1.32 -8.41 -19.08
CA LYS A 247 2.31 -8.30 -20.16
C LYS A 247 3.02 -6.95 -20.22
N ASP A 248 2.69 -6.03 -19.33
CA ASP A 248 3.32 -4.71 -19.24
C ASP A 248 4.58 -4.78 -18.36
N ASP A 249 5.74 -4.96 -19.00
CA ASP A 249 7.03 -4.99 -18.32
C ASP A 249 7.42 -3.65 -17.69
N THR A 250 6.91 -2.53 -18.19
CA THR A 250 7.18 -1.21 -17.59
C THR A 250 6.49 -1.12 -16.24
N LEU A 251 5.19 -1.40 -16.19
CA LEU A 251 4.45 -1.46 -14.94
C LEU A 251 5.06 -2.46 -13.95
N MET A 252 5.43 -3.66 -14.39
CA MET A 252 5.99 -4.67 -13.49
C MET A 252 7.38 -4.31 -12.96
N ARG A 253 8.20 -3.59 -13.74
CA ARG A 253 9.47 -3.03 -13.26
C ARG A 253 9.24 -1.89 -12.27
N ASP A 254 8.26 -1.03 -12.50
CA ASP A 254 7.89 0.03 -11.55
C ASP A 254 7.39 -0.56 -10.22
N LEU A 255 6.56 -1.61 -10.28
CA LEU A 255 6.10 -2.36 -9.11
C LEU A 255 7.29 -2.92 -8.30
N LEU A 256 8.22 -3.62 -8.97
CA LEU A 256 9.43 -4.15 -8.33
C LEU A 256 10.31 -3.04 -7.76
N GLY A 257 10.46 -1.92 -8.47
CA GLY A 257 11.24 -0.76 -8.02
C GLY A 257 10.70 -0.16 -6.72
N VAL A 258 9.39 0.01 -6.61
CA VAL A 258 8.75 0.50 -5.37
C VAL A 258 8.89 -0.52 -4.23
N TRP A 259 8.77 -1.81 -4.49
CA TRP A 259 8.97 -2.82 -3.46
C TRP A 259 10.42 -2.91 -2.96
N LEU A 260 11.40 -2.79 -3.86
CA LEU A 260 12.82 -2.70 -3.53
C LEU A 260 13.13 -1.45 -2.70
N HIS A 261 12.42 -0.35 -2.96
CA HIS A 261 12.53 0.88 -2.21
C HIS A 261 12.06 0.69 -0.76
N CYS A 262 10.80 0.28 -0.53
CA CYS A 262 10.19 0.39 0.80
C CYS A 262 10.14 -0.90 1.63
N GLU A 263 10.12 -2.09 1.02
CA GLU A 263 9.85 -3.35 1.76
C GLU A 263 11.01 -4.35 1.75
N TYR A 264 11.81 -4.40 0.67
CA TYR A 264 12.86 -5.42 0.51
C TYR A 264 13.90 -5.40 1.64
N SER A 265 14.34 -4.22 2.07
CA SER A 265 15.37 -4.07 3.11
C SER A 265 14.97 -4.73 4.43
N PHE A 266 13.67 -4.78 4.73
CA PHE A 266 13.18 -5.38 5.95
C PHE A 266 12.84 -6.87 5.78
N THR A 267 12.14 -7.26 4.69
CA THR A 267 11.82 -8.67 4.43
C THR A 267 13.02 -9.50 4.01
N SER A 268 13.79 -9.02 3.03
CA SER A 268 15.04 -9.61 2.54
C SER A 268 14.95 -11.12 2.27
N ALA A 269 13.83 -11.57 1.70
CA ALA A 269 13.50 -12.99 1.57
C ALA A 269 14.48 -13.77 0.68
N PHE A 270 15.18 -13.08 -0.23
CA PHE A 270 16.13 -13.64 -1.19
C PHE A 270 17.16 -12.58 -1.63
N GLN A 271 18.25 -13.01 -2.25
CA GLN A 271 19.29 -12.11 -2.76
C GLN A 271 18.80 -11.44 -4.07
N LYS A 272 18.72 -10.10 -4.07
CA LYS A 272 18.13 -9.29 -5.14
C LYS A 272 18.77 -9.52 -6.50
N ASP A 273 20.09 -9.43 -6.57
CA ASP A 273 20.83 -9.51 -7.82
C ASP A 273 20.72 -10.88 -8.46
N TYR A 274 20.74 -11.96 -7.68
CA TYR A 274 20.58 -13.32 -8.19
C TYR A 274 19.19 -13.54 -8.75
N PHE A 275 18.16 -13.03 -8.07
CA PHE A 275 16.79 -13.05 -8.57
C PHE A 275 16.66 -12.29 -9.90
N LEU A 276 17.18 -11.06 -9.99
CA LEU A 276 17.09 -10.25 -11.22
C LEU A 276 17.95 -10.82 -12.36
N GLN A 277 19.17 -11.29 -12.07
CA GLN A 277 20.04 -11.96 -13.05
C GLN A 277 19.37 -13.20 -13.64
N ASP A 278 18.72 -14.02 -12.81
CA ASP A 278 18.03 -15.21 -13.27
C ASP A 278 16.73 -14.89 -14.01
N MET A 279 16.04 -13.83 -13.61
CA MET A 279 14.89 -13.31 -14.36
C MET A 279 15.28 -12.89 -15.77
N ILE A 280 16.42 -12.20 -15.94
CA ILE A 280 16.95 -11.78 -17.25
C ILE A 280 17.45 -13.00 -18.04
N GLY A 281 18.23 -13.86 -17.38
CA GLY A 281 18.89 -15.02 -17.99
C GLY A 281 17.97 -16.21 -18.24
N LEU A 282 16.69 -16.13 -17.85
CA LEU A 282 15.72 -17.22 -17.91
C LEU A 282 16.19 -18.50 -17.20
N ARG A 283 16.98 -18.33 -16.13
CA ARG A 283 17.49 -19.43 -15.29
C ARG A 283 16.57 -19.64 -14.11
N LYS A 284 16.41 -20.91 -13.69
CA LYS A 284 15.48 -21.27 -12.61
C LYS A 284 16.18 -21.49 -11.25
N ASP A 285 17.43 -21.07 -11.10
CA ASP A 285 18.20 -21.29 -9.87
C ASP A 285 17.66 -20.44 -8.72
N PHE A 286 17.49 -19.12 -8.95
CA PHE A 286 17.00 -18.15 -7.96
C PHE A 286 15.77 -17.36 -8.43
N CYS A 287 15.19 -17.70 -9.58
CA CYS A 287 13.96 -17.11 -10.10
C CYS A 287 12.98 -18.21 -10.55
N SER A 288 11.70 -18.08 -10.21
CA SER A 288 10.66 -18.99 -10.69
C SER A 288 9.37 -18.23 -10.96
N GLU A 289 8.47 -18.78 -11.78
CA GLU A 289 7.16 -18.17 -12.03
C GLU A 289 6.39 -17.99 -10.72
N LEU A 290 6.46 -18.98 -9.82
CA LEU A 290 5.88 -18.92 -8.47
C LEU A 290 6.41 -17.70 -7.70
N LEU A 291 7.73 -17.56 -7.60
CA LEU A 291 8.36 -16.47 -6.85
C LEU A 291 8.03 -15.11 -7.46
N VAL A 292 8.08 -14.99 -8.79
CA VAL A 292 7.76 -13.74 -9.50
C VAL A 292 6.32 -13.31 -9.24
N ASN A 293 5.34 -14.22 -9.36
CA ASN A 293 3.94 -13.89 -9.09
C ASN A 293 3.71 -13.54 -7.60
N ALA A 294 4.36 -14.24 -6.66
CA ALA A 294 4.25 -13.93 -5.24
C ALA A 294 4.81 -12.54 -4.92
N VAL A 295 5.98 -12.20 -5.45
CA VAL A 295 6.62 -10.88 -5.28
C VAL A 295 5.78 -9.79 -5.92
N LEU A 296 5.29 -9.97 -7.15
CA LEU A 296 4.47 -8.95 -7.83
C LEU A 296 3.14 -8.70 -7.10
N ALA A 297 2.54 -9.73 -6.48
CA ALA A 297 1.35 -9.54 -5.64
C ALA A 297 1.64 -8.62 -4.45
N TYR A 298 2.80 -8.80 -3.81
CA TYR A 298 3.24 -7.94 -2.71
C TYR A 298 3.62 -6.54 -3.19
N CYS A 299 4.28 -6.42 -4.34
CA CYS A 299 4.60 -5.12 -4.94
C CYS A 299 3.35 -4.26 -5.18
N CYS A 300 2.24 -4.87 -5.61
CA CYS A 300 0.98 -4.16 -5.82
C CYS A 300 0.47 -3.45 -4.55
N ILE A 301 0.74 -3.98 -3.35
CA ILE A 301 0.38 -3.36 -2.06
C ILE A 301 1.16 -2.06 -1.82
N CYS A 302 2.38 -1.97 -2.37
CA CYS A 302 3.28 -0.85 -2.18
C CYS A 302 3.04 0.29 -3.19
N TYR A 303 2.30 0.03 -4.26
CA TYR A 303 2.20 0.93 -5.41
C TYR A 303 1.02 1.89 -5.30
N THR A 304 1.29 3.11 -4.84
CA THR A 304 0.30 4.18 -4.61
C THR A 304 -0.69 4.44 -5.76
N PRO A 305 -0.29 4.38 -7.04
CA PRO A 305 -1.23 4.58 -8.15
C PRO A 305 -2.36 3.55 -8.25
N LEU A 306 -2.27 2.39 -7.57
CA LEU A 306 -3.36 1.43 -7.50
C LEU A 306 -4.33 1.77 -6.36
N PRO A 307 -5.59 2.17 -6.64
CA PRO A 307 -6.51 2.65 -5.61
C PRO A 307 -7.01 1.55 -4.66
N ASP A 308 -7.28 0.34 -5.19
CA ASP A 308 -7.91 -0.76 -4.45
C ASP A 308 -6.88 -1.76 -3.87
N ARG A 309 -5.65 -1.32 -3.61
CA ARG A 309 -4.53 -2.19 -3.24
C ARG A 309 -4.69 -2.90 -1.88
N ALA A 310 -5.49 -2.32 -0.97
CA ALA A 310 -5.85 -2.95 0.30
C ALA A 310 -6.91 -4.07 0.15
N GLU A 311 -7.61 -4.14 -0.98
CA GLU A 311 -8.67 -5.13 -1.24
C GLU A 311 -8.10 -6.45 -1.77
N TYR A 312 -7.32 -7.15 -0.94
CA TYR A 312 -6.66 -8.42 -1.32
C TYR A 312 -7.66 -9.51 -1.80
N TRP A 313 -8.94 -9.38 -1.47
CA TRP A 313 -10.02 -10.30 -1.86
C TRP A 313 -10.67 -9.95 -3.21
N ASN A 314 -10.45 -8.75 -3.74
CA ASN A 314 -11.15 -8.25 -4.92
C ASN A 314 -10.51 -8.84 -6.20
N PRO A 315 -11.23 -9.70 -6.95
CA PRO A 315 -10.67 -10.43 -8.08
C PRO A 315 -10.33 -9.55 -9.30
N LYS A 316 -10.77 -8.28 -9.31
CA LYS A 316 -10.44 -7.33 -10.36
C LYS A 316 -9.07 -6.69 -10.17
N THR A 317 -8.51 -6.75 -8.95
CA THR A 317 -7.23 -6.12 -8.63
C THR A 317 -6.06 -6.94 -9.16
N LEU A 318 -4.95 -6.27 -9.51
CA LEU A 318 -3.70 -6.95 -9.86
C LEU A 318 -3.15 -7.73 -8.66
N THR A 319 -3.27 -7.18 -7.45
CA THR A 319 -2.91 -7.82 -6.19
C THR A 319 -3.52 -9.23 -6.10
N TYR A 320 -4.84 -9.35 -6.29
CA TYR A 320 -5.52 -10.63 -6.25
C TYR A 320 -5.05 -11.56 -7.37
N ARG A 321 -4.96 -11.06 -8.60
CA ARG A 321 -4.65 -11.90 -9.77
C ARG A 321 -3.26 -12.52 -9.69
N PHE A 322 -2.24 -11.74 -9.30
CA PHE A 322 -0.89 -12.26 -9.06
C PHE A 322 -0.87 -13.25 -7.89
N MET A 323 -1.56 -12.94 -6.79
CA MET A 323 -1.65 -13.84 -5.64
C MET A 323 -2.35 -15.16 -5.97
N ALA A 324 -3.41 -15.12 -6.77
CA ALA A 324 -4.13 -16.31 -7.22
C ALA A 324 -3.24 -17.21 -8.10
N GLU A 325 -2.49 -16.62 -9.03
CA GLU A 325 -1.55 -17.37 -9.87
C GLU A 325 -0.39 -17.95 -9.04
N ALA A 326 0.17 -17.17 -8.11
CA ALA A 326 1.18 -17.66 -7.18
C ALA A 326 0.67 -18.87 -6.38
N LYS A 327 -0.57 -18.82 -5.86
CA LYS A 327 -1.16 -19.93 -5.10
C LYS A 327 -1.34 -21.18 -5.97
N ARG A 328 -1.81 -21.03 -7.21
CA ARG A 328 -1.93 -22.13 -8.17
C ARG A 328 -0.56 -22.79 -8.43
N LEU A 329 0.48 -21.99 -8.60
CA LEU A 329 1.85 -22.48 -8.80
C LEU A 329 2.42 -23.14 -7.54
N TRP A 330 2.13 -22.61 -6.35
CA TRP A 330 2.52 -23.23 -5.08
C TRP A 330 1.97 -24.65 -4.96
N GLU A 331 0.70 -24.86 -5.28
CA GLU A 331 0.07 -26.19 -5.24
C GLU A 331 0.74 -27.21 -6.18
N LEU A 332 1.35 -26.74 -7.27
CA LEU A 332 2.07 -27.59 -8.22
C LEU A 332 3.52 -27.85 -7.82
N GLU A 333 4.19 -26.86 -7.22
CA GLU A 333 5.63 -26.91 -6.96
C GLU A 333 5.99 -27.31 -5.51
N ALA A 334 5.09 -27.16 -4.54
CA ALA A 334 5.41 -27.31 -3.11
C ALA A 334 5.79 -28.74 -2.67
N LEU A 335 5.58 -29.75 -3.52
CA LEU A 335 5.97 -31.14 -3.24
C LEU A 335 7.49 -31.36 -3.41
N GLU A 336 8.16 -30.53 -4.20
CA GLU A 336 9.60 -30.61 -4.41
C GLU A 336 10.29 -29.38 -3.80
N PRO A 337 11.14 -29.57 -2.77
CA PRO A 337 11.89 -28.47 -2.18
C PRO A 337 12.79 -27.81 -3.21
N ARG A 338 12.57 -26.52 -3.44
CA ARG A 338 13.43 -25.64 -4.25
C ARG A 338 13.64 -24.33 -3.51
N ILE A 339 14.79 -23.72 -3.71
CA ILE A 339 15.14 -22.47 -3.02
C ILE A 339 14.13 -21.35 -3.31
N THR A 340 13.63 -21.29 -4.55
CA THR A 340 12.58 -20.33 -4.96
C THR A 340 11.25 -20.59 -4.28
N THR A 341 10.91 -21.85 -3.97
CA THR A 341 9.70 -22.22 -3.22
C THR A 341 9.84 -21.84 -1.74
N VAL A 342 11.05 -21.99 -1.17
CA VAL A 342 11.38 -21.48 0.17
C VAL A 342 11.15 -19.96 0.24
N HIS A 343 11.69 -19.21 -0.72
CA HIS A 343 11.52 -17.75 -0.83
C HIS A 343 10.05 -17.36 -0.99
N ALA A 344 9.31 -18.05 -1.86
CA ALA A 344 7.88 -17.80 -2.06
C ALA A 344 7.09 -18.00 -0.76
N GLY A 345 7.47 -18.99 0.07
CA GLY A 345 6.83 -19.24 1.37
C GLY A 345 6.99 -18.07 2.34
N ILE A 346 8.16 -17.41 2.37
CA ILE A 346 8.36 -16.17 3.14
C ILE A 346 7.43 -15.07 2.61
N ILE A 347 7.42 -14.84 1.29
CA ILE A 347 6.58 -13.80 0.67
C ILE A 347 5.09 -14.04 0.91
N PHE A 348 4.62 -15.29 0.83
CA PHE A 348 3.24 -15.64 1.18
C PHE A 348 2.93 -15.36 2.65
N ASN A 349 3.84 -15.69 3.56
CA ASN A 349 3.63 -15.40 4.98
C ASN A 349 3.46 -13.89 5.19
N VAL A 350 4.34 -13.06 4.63
CA VAL A 350 4.28 -11.60 4.71
C VAL A 350 2.94 -11.08 4.15
N PHE A 351 2.57 -11.51 2.94
CA PHE A 351 1.35 -11.06 2.28
C PHE A 351 0.09 -11.39 3.10
N HIS A 352 0.01 -12.61 3.64
CA HIS A 352 -1.14 -13.00 4.46
C HIS A 352 -1.17 -12.25 5.80
N ASN A 353 -0.03 -11.98 6.41
CA ASN A 353 0.03 -11.14 7.61
C ASN A 353 -0.52 -9.73 7.32
N LEU A 354 -0.11 -9.11 6.20
CA LEU A 354 -0.61 -7.80 5.78
C LEU A 354 -2.11 -7.76 5.47
N SER A 355 -2.64 -8.92 5.06
CA SER A 355 -4.07 -9.13 4.78
C SER A 355 -4.89 -9.42 6.04
N GLY A 356 -4.28 -9.47 7.24
CA GLY A 356 -4.96 -9.87 8.48
C GLY A 356 -5.32 -11.36 8.52
N LEU A 357 -4.54 -12.19 7.85
CA LEU A 357 -4.73 -13.63 7.70
C LEU A 357 -3.49 -14.41 8.15
N ASP A 358 -2.80 -13.96 9.20
CA ASP A 358 -1.56 -14.58 9.66
C ASP A 358 -1.75 -16.05 10.07
N GLU A 359 -2.94 -16.48 10.53
CA GLU A 359 -3.23 -17.91 10.71
C GLU A 359 -2.99 -18.72 9.43
N ILE A 360 -3.36 -18.19 8.27
CA ILE A 360 -3.11 -18.81 6.97
C ILE A 360 -1.63 -18.64 6.59
N GLY A 361 -1.07 -17.45 6.83
CA GLY A 361 0.34 -17.16 6.57
C GLY A 361 1.30 -18.13 7.24
N GLN A 362 0.96 -18.64 8.44
CA GLN A 362 1.82 -19.54 9.20
C GLN A 362 2.08 -20.87 8.50
N VAL A 363 1.13 -21.39 7.72
CA VAL A 363 1.31 -22.64 6.96
C VAL A 363 2.45 -22.49 5.94
N TYR A 364 2.53 -21.34 5.29
CA TYR A 364 3.61 -21.03 4.34
C TYR A 364 4.96 -20.85 5.03
N ARG A 365 4.99 -20.25 6.23
CA ARG A 365 6.21 -20.16 7.05
C ARG A 365 6.72 -21.54 7.45
N ILE A 366 5.86 -22.41 8.00
CA ILE A 366 6.23 -23.77 8.40
C ILE A 366 6.76 -24.56 7.20
N SER A 367 6.07 -24.45 6.06
CA SER A 367 6.49 -25.13 4.82
C SER A 367 7.83 -24.60 4.31
N SER A 368 8.06 -23.29 4.35
CA SER A 368 9.33 -22.66 3.98
C SER A 368 10.48 -23.17 4.84
N VAL A 369 10.32 -23.23 6.16
CA VAL A 369 11.31 -23.78 7.09
C VAL A 369 11.55 -25.27 6.84
N SER A 370 10.49 -26.05 6.62
CA SER A 370 10.60 -27.49 6.31
C SER A 370 11.40 -27.74 5.03
N MET A 371 11.10 -27.01 3.95
CA MET A 371 11.84 -27.11 2.69
C MET A 371 13.29 -26.65 2.83
N ALA A 372 13.55 -25.58 3.59
CA ALA A 372 14.91 -25.12 3.86
C ALA A 372 15.77 -26.17 4.60
N ASN A 373 15.16 -26.91 5.54
CA ASN A 373 15.82 -28.05 6.20
C ASN A 373 16.05 -29.22 5.23
N GLN A 374 15.09 -29.55 4.37
CA GLN A 374 15.26 -30.61 3.36
C GLN A 374 16.36 -30.30 2.34
N LEU A 375 16.61 -29.02 2.09
CA LEU A 375 17.71 -28.52 1.26
C LEU A 375 19.05 -28.40 2.01
N ASN A 376 19.09 -28.75 3.30
CA ASN A 376 20.26 -28.62 4.19
C ASN A 376 20.87 -27.21 4.17
N LEU A 377 20.03 -26.15 4.09
CA LEU A 377 20.51 -24.78 3.98
C LEU A 377 21.23 -24.27 5.23
N PHE A 378 20.93 -24.84 6.40
CA PHE A 378 21.49 -24.41 7.68
C PHE A 378 22.79 -25.13 8.05
N ASP A 379 23.12 -26.21 7.33
CA ASP A 379 24.27 -27.07 7.58
C ASP A 379 25.51 -26.62 6.79
N THR A 380 26.61 -27.37 6.96
CA THR A 380 27.87 -27.11 6.26
C THR A 380 27.68 -27.17 4.74
N PRO A 381 28.28 -26.25 3.95
CA PRO A 381 28.12 -26.23 2.49
C PRO A 381 28.46 -27.58 1.82
N ILE A 382 27.62 -27.97 0.86
CA ILE A 382 27.83 -29.21 0.09
C ILE A 382 29.11 -29.07 -0.76
N PRO A 383 30.08 -30.00 -0.63
CA PRO A 383 31.31 -30.00 -1.43
C PRO A 383 31.01 -30.02 -2.93
N GLY A 384 31.68 -29.16 -3.70
CA GLY A 384 31.53 -29.09 -5.17
C GLY A 384 30.42 -28.15 -5.68
N SER A 385 29.70 -27.45 -4.80
CA SER A 385 28.76 -26.39 -5.20
C SER A 385 29.50 -25.16 -5.77
N SER A 386 28.90 -24.50 -6.77
CA SER A 386 29.46 -23.25 -7.30
C SER A 386 29.43 -22.14 -6.23
N GLU A 387 30.38 -21.20 -6.29
CA GLU A 387 30.42 -20.09 -5.32
C GLU A 387 29.13 -19.27 -5.32
N ARG A 388 28.51 -19.08 -6.51
CA ARG A 388 27.21 -18.42 -6.64
C ARG A 388 26.12 -19.17 -5.87
N THR A 389 26.04 -20.48 -6.06
CA THR A 389 25.07 -21.35 -5.36
C THR A 389 25.29 -21.32 -3.86
N ARG A 390 26.55 -21.42 -3.41
CA ARG A 390 26.92 -21.35 -1.99
C ARG A 390 26.47 -20.02 -1.37
N LYS A 391 26.86 -18.88 -1.95
CA LYS A 391 26.45 -17.55 -1.48
C LYS A 391 24.93 -17.40 -1.42
N GLY A 392 24.21 -17.87 -2.44
CA GLY A 392 22.75 -17.81 -2.48
C GLY A 392 22.06 -18.69 -1.44
N ASN A 393 22.61 -19.87 -1.16
CA ASN A 393 22.14 -20.76 -0.10
C ASN A 393 22.35 -20.13 1.29
N VAL A 394 23.53 -19.57 1.55
CA VAL A 394 23.85 -18.89 2.82
C VAL A 394 22.94 -17.69 3.04
N PHE A 395 22.75 -16.84 2.02
CA PHE A 395 21.80 -15.73 2.09
C PHE A 395 20.40 -16.23 2.45
N THR A 396 19.94 -17.29 1.78
CA THR A 396 18.60 -17.86 2.02
C THR A 396 18.47 -18.45 3.43
N ALA A 397 19.49 -19.12 3.94
CA ALA A 397 19.51 -19.65 5.29
C ALA A 397 19.34 -18.52 6.33
N TRP A 398 20.11 -17.43 6.17
CA TRP A 398 19.98 -16.25 7.04
C TRP A 398 18.65 -15.53 6.87
N ALA A 399 18.09 -15.47 5.66
CA ALA A 399 16.77 -14.90 5.40
C ALA A 399 15.65 -15.69 6.12
N VAL A 400 15.64 -17.02 5.96
CA VAL A 400 14.65 -17.90 6.62
C VAL A 400 14.78 -17.83 8.14
N TYR A 401 16.00 -17.93 8.67
CA TYR A 401 16.26 -17.86 10.11
C TYR A 401 15.85 -16.51 10.71
N SER A 402 16.25 -15.40 10.08
CA SER A 402 15.90 -14.05 10.54
C SER A 402 14.40 -13.78 10.46
N TRP A 403 13.73 -14.29 9.43
CA TRP A 403 12.28 -14.20 9.29
C TRP A 403 11.57 -15.01 10.37
N ASP A 404 12.02 -16.24 10.65
CA ASP A 404 11.46 -17.09 11.70
C ASP A 404 11.55 -16.43 13.08
N ALA A 405 12.70 -15.85 13.41
CA ALA A 405 12.91 -15.12 14.66
C ALA A 405 11.98 -13.91 14.79
N LEU A 406 11.84 -13.11 13.72
CA LEU A 406 10.95 -11.96 13.69
C LEU A 406 9.48 -12.36 13.91
N VAL A 407 8.99 -13.34 13.15
CA VAL A 407 7.58 -13.75 13.21
C VAL A 407 7.27 -14.38 14.56
N SER A 408 8.20 -15.17 15.12
CA SER A 408 8.07 -15.75 16.46
C SER A 408 7.96 -14.67 17.53
N PHE A 409 8.78 -13.62 17.44
CA PHE A 409 8.73 -12.49 18.35
C PHE A 409 7.42 -11.70 18.21
N ALA A 410 7.04 -11.34 16.98
CA ALA A 410 5.85 -10.54 16.71
C ALA A 410 4.57 -11.25 17.16
N LEU A 411 4.48 -12.56 16.99
CA LEU A 411 3.32 -13.36 17.35
C LEU A 411 3.43 -14.00 18.74
N GLN A 412 4.52 -13.77 19.48
CA GLN A 412 4.79 -14.33 20.80
C GLN A 412 4.68 -15.87 20.83
N GLN A 413 5.38 -16.52 19.92
CA GLN A 413 5.36 -17.96 19.71
C GLN A 413 6.75 -18.57 19.85
N ALA A 414 6.78 -19.88 20.11
CA ALA A 414 8.00 -20.66 20.02
C ALA A 414 8.52 -20.63 18.58
N PRO A 415 9.81 -20.40 18.39
CA PRO A 415 10.39 -20.38 17.07
C PRO A 415 10.61 -21.79 16.51
N LEU A 416 10.66 -21.90 15.18
CA LEU A 416 10.85 -23.17 14.47
C LEU A 416 12.34 -23.53 14.35
N LEU A 417 13.21 -22.51 14.29
CA LEU A 417 14.66 -22.68 14.09
C LEU A 417 15.47 -22.23 15.30
N ILE A 418 15.95 -23.15 16.12
CA ILE A 418 16.62 -22.81 17.38
C ILE A 418 18.07 -22.31 17.16
N LYS A 419 18.76 -22.81 16.14
CA LYS A 419 20.18 -22.50 15.87
C LYS A 419 20.33 -21.62 14.62
N PRO A 420 21.26 -20.64 14.63
CA PRO A 420 21.58 -19.88 13.43
C PRO A 420 22.27 -20.76 12.37
N PRO A 421 22.31 -20.31 11.10
CA PRO A 421 23.11 -20.95 10.07
C PRO A 421 24.58 -21.13 10.49
N VAL A 422 25.22 -22.22 10.07
CA VAL A 422 26.63 -22.52 10.40
C VAL A 422 27.60 -21.52 9.77
N GLU A 423 27.37 -21.13 8.53
CA GLU A 423 28.21 -20.13 7.85
C GLU A 423 27.79 -18.71 8.26
N SER A 424 28.73 -17.94 8.80
CA SER A 424 28.50 -16.55 9.22
C SER A 424 28.32 -15.61 8.01
N LEU A 425 27.58 -14.53 8.23
CA LEU A 425 27.50 -13.45 7.23
C LEU A 425 28.89 -12.80 7.04
N PRO A 426 29.27 -12.46 5.79
CA PRO A 426 30.54 -11.79 5.52
C PRO A 426 30.56 -10.38 6.12
N ASP A 427 31.72 -9.74 6.08
CA ASP A 427 31.82 -8.31 6.42
C ASP A 427 31.33 -7.46 5.23
N PRO A 428 30.31 -6.60 5.39
CA PRO A 428 29.82 -5.72 4.33
C PRO A 428 30.87 -4.77 3.75
N GLU A 429 31.90 -4.42 4.52
CA GLU A 429 33.00 -3.58 4.02
C GLU A 429 33.97 -4.37 3.13
N ALA A 430 34.19 -5.66 3.44
CA ALA A 430 35.10 -6.52 2.70
C ALA A 430 34.45 -7.20 1.48
N ASP A 431 33.16 -7.56 1.55
CA ASP A 431 32.41 -8.23 0.47
C ASP A 431 31.07 -7.54 0.22
N SER A 432 31.11 -6.25 -0.14
CA SER A 432 29.91 -5.43 -0.39
C SER A 432 29.01 -5.99 -1.50
N GLN A 433 29.60 -6.64 -2.50
CA GLN A 433 28.86 -7.23 -3.64
C GLN A 433 28.03 -8.46 -3.23
N TRP A 434 28.33 -9.11 -2.11
CA TRP A 434 27.59 -10.27 -1.62
C TRP A 434 26.10 -9.96 -1.37
N TYR A 435 25.82 -8.76 -0.84
CA TYR A 435 24.49 -8.38 -0.36
C TYR A 435 23.55 -7.88 -1.46
N GLY A 436 24.09 -7.30 -2.54
CA GLY A 436 23.31 -6.66 -3.60
C GLY A 436 22.68 -5.33 -3.14
N GLU A 437 23.50 -4.27 -3.09
CA GLU A 437 23.10 -2.93 -2.64
C GLU A 437 21.91 -2.36 -3.43
N ILE A 438 21.08 -1.56 -2.74
CA ILE A 438 20.01 -0.78 -3.35
C ILE A 438 20.46 0.67 -3.45
N TRP A 439 20.52 1.16 -4.68
CA TRP A 439 20.87 2.54 -4.97
C TRP A 439 19.60 3.35 -5.20
N VAL A 440 19.51 4.49 -4.54
CA VAL A 440 18.39 5.42 -4.70
C VAL A 440 18.89 6.75 -5.25
N LYS A 441 18.04 7.41 -6.03
CA LYS A 441 18.30 8.74 -6.56
C LYS A 441 17.22 9.70 -6.10
N TYR A 442 17.65 10.75 -5.40
CA TYR A 442 16.78 11.85 -5.01
C TYR A 442 16.55 12.81 -6.19
N PRO A 443 15.40 13.52 -6.23
CA PRO A 443 15.15 14.56 -7.22
C PRO A 443 16.23 15.62 -7.17
N GLN A 444 16.63 16.16 -8.32
CA GLN A 444 17.63 17.23 -8.45
C GLN A 444 19.03 16.92 -7.91
N ASN A 445 19.27 15.71 -7.36
CA ASN A 445 20.59 15.24 -6.98
C ASN A 445 21.26 14.53 -8.16
N ALA A 446 22.49 14.92 -8.47
CA ALA A 446 23.29 14.28 -9.52
C ALA A 446 23.79 12.88 -9.09
N HIS A 447 23.97 12.64 -7.79
CA HIS A 447 24.61 11.44 -7.26
C HIS A 447 23.60 10.40 -6.76
N LEU A 448 23.96 9.12 -6.90
CA LEU A 448 23.25 8.02 -6.27
C LEU A 448 23.61 7.94 -4.79
N THR A 449 22.64 7.59 -3.96
CA THR A 449 22.82 7.36 -2.53
C THR A 449 22.60 5.87 -2.24
N PRO A 450 23.53 5.17 -1.57
CA PRO A 450 23.33 3.79 -1.19
C PRO A 450 22.34 3.70 -0.02
N SER A 451 21.52 2.64 0.02
CA SER A 451 20.64 2.37 1.16
C SER A 451 21.38 1.77 2.37
N LEU A 452 22.64 1.35 2.17
CA LEU A 452 23.49 0.65 3.14
C LEU A 452 22.92 -0.71 3.53
N PHE A 453 22.37 -1.42 2.54
CA PHE A 453 21.64 -2.67 2.76
C PHE A 453 22.51 -3.75 3.42
N GLY A 454 23.79 -3.88 3.03
CA GLY A 454 24.69 -4.90 3.59
C GLY A 454 24.91 -4.75 5.09
N HIS A 455 25.22 -3.53 5.55
CA HIS A 455 25.35 -3.22 6.99
C HIS A 455 24.04 -3.49 7.74
N LEU A 456 22.92 -3.04 7.18
CA LEU A 456 21.60 -3.22 7.78
C LEU A 456 21.23 -4.71 7.89
N PHE A 457 21.43 -5.50 6.83
CA PHE A 457 21.09 -6.91 6.79
C PHE A 457 21.91 -7.71 7.82
N LYS A 458 23.21 -7.45 7.93
CA LYS A 458 24.08 -8.07 8.93
C LYS A 458 23.64 -7.71 10.35
N ALA A 459 23.55 -6.41 10.67
CA ALA A 459 23.15 -5.93 11.99
C ALA A 459 21.77 -6.48 12.41
N LYS A 460 20.79 -6.45 11.49
CA LYS A 460 19.46 -7.03 11.70
C LYS A 460 19.56 -8.51 12.03
N SER A 461 20.30 -9.29 11.25
CA SER A 461 20.44 -10.75 11.43
C SER A 461 21.10 -11.11 12.77
N GLU A 462 22.11 -10.34 13.20
CA GLU A 462 22.77 -10.53 14.49
C GLU A 462 21.83 -10.23 15.67
N MET A 463 21.07 -9.13 15.61
CA MET A 463 20.04 -8.85 16.61
C MET A 463 18.96 -9.95 16.67
N ARG A 464 18.64 -10.55 15.51
CA ARG A 464 17.68 -11.67 15.44
C ARG A 464 18.18 -12.91 16.18
N ASN A 465 19.48 -13.15 16.31
CA ASN A 465 20.01 -14.23 17.16
C ASN A 465 19.60 -14.03 18.63
N ILE A 466 19.71 -12.80 19.14
CA ILE A 466 19.33 -12.47 20.52
C ILE A 466 17.82 -12.57 20.69
N MET A 467 17.05 -12.03 19.73
CA MET A 467 15.59 -12.15 19.68
C MET A 467 15.12 -13.60 19.69
N GLN A 468 15.76 -14.44 18.89
CA GLN A 468 15.47 -15.86 18.77
C GLN A 468 15.72 -16.61 20.07
N ARG A 469 16.83 -16.29 20.76
CA ARG A 469 17.14 -16.82 22.09
C ARG A 469 16.08 -16.40 23.10
N PHE A 470 15.66 -15.13 23.11
CA PHE A 470 14.56 -14.65 23.96
C PHE A 470 13.25 -15.42 23.70
N CYS A 471 12.85 -15.59 22.44
CA CYS A 471 11.63 -16.32 22.08
C CYS A 471 11.70 -17.80 22.51
N THR A 472 12.85 -18.45 22.32
CA THR A 472 13.07 -19.84 22.75
C THR A 472 12.91 -19.98 24.27
N MET A 473 13.50 -19.06 25.04
CA MET A 473 13.43 -19.05 26.50
C MET A 473 12.01 -18.78 27.00
N SER A 474 11.30 -17.86 26.35
CA SER A 474 9.97 -17.41 26.77
C SER A 474 8.84 -18.35 26.37
N TYR A 475 8.94 -19.04 25.23
CA TYR A 475 7.79 -19.69 24.60
C TYR A 475 7.96 -21.21 24.37
N THR A 476 9.16 -21.77 24.39
CA THR A 476 9.36 -23.21 24.15
C THR A 476 9.16 -24.06 25.41
N ARG A 477 9.54 -23.54 26.60
CA ARG A 477 9.60 -24.34 27.84
C ARG A 477 8.47 -24.09 28.83
N GLY A 478 7.51 -23.21 28.51
CA GLY A 478 6.48 -22.76 29.47
C GLY A 478 7.05 -22.04 30.69
N THR A 479 8.37 -21.78 30.72
CA THR A 479 9.09 -21.09 31.79
C THR A 479 9.20 -19.62 31.46
N ARG A 480 8.94 -18.75 32.43
CA ARG A 480 9.24 -17.31 32.31
C ARG A 480 10.75 -17.10 32.31
N VAL A 481 11.21 -16.11 31.55
CA VAL A 481 12.61 -15.65 31.59
C VAL A 481 12.95 -15.24 33.02
N ARG A 482 14.02 -15.81 33.59
CA ARG A 482 14.47 -15.48 34.95
C ARG A 482 15.13 -14.10 34.96
N VAL A 483 15.16 -13.45 36.13
CA VAL A 483 15.74 -12.11 36.29
C VAL A 483 17.17 -12.04 35.73
N LYS A 484 18.05 -12.97 36.12
CA LYS A 484 19.43 -13.04 35.62
C LYS A 484 19.49 -13.19 34.09
N GLU A 485 18.65 -14.04 33.52
CA GLU A 485 18.60 -14.27 32.07
C GLU A 485 18.13 -13.03 31.30
N ALA A 486 17.21 -12.25 31.88
CA ALA A 486 16.76 -11.00 31.30
C ALA A 486 17.89 -9.96 31.25
N TYR A 487 18.65 -9.80 32.34
CA TYR A 487 19.82 -8.91 32.36
C TYR A 487 20.94 -9.37 31.43
N GLU A 488 21.17 -10.68 31.30
CA GLU A 488 22.11 -11.23 30.31
C GLU A 488 21.72 -10.87 28.88
N LEU A 489 20.42 -10.98 28.52
CA LEU A 489 19.91 -10.59 27.20
C LEU A 489 19.97 -9.07 27.00
N TYR A 490 19.62 -8.28 28.02
CA TYR A 490 19.71 -6.83 27.99
C TYR A 490 21.14 -6.35 27.76
N THR A 491 22.12 -6.91 28.48
CA THR A 491 23.54 -6.60 28.33
C THR A 491 24.02 -6.90 26.92
N GLN A 492 23.70 -8.09 26.39
CA GLN A 492 24.03 -8.46 25.00
C GLN A 492 23.42 -7.48 23.97
N LEU A 493 22.21 -6.97 24.21
CA LEU A 493 21.60 -5.98 23.32
C LEU A 493 22.32 -4.62 23.37
N LYS A 494 22.80 -4.21 24.55
CA LYS A 494 23.57 -2.97 24.72
C LYS A 494 24.96 -3.09 24.09
N GLU A 495 25.63 -4.23 24.27
CA GLU A 495 26.90 -4.54 23.60
C GLU A 495 26.73 -4.56 22.07
N TRP A 496 25.69 -5.23 21.58
CA TRP A 496 25.34 -5.25 20.15
C TRP A 496 25.09 -3.83 19.62
N GLN A 497 24.32 -3.01 20.34
CA GLN A 497 24.06 -1.61 19.95
C GLN A 497 25.36 -0.80 19.88
N ALA A 498 26.25 -0.96 20.86
CA ALA A 498 27.54 -0.26 20.90
C ALA A 498 28.48 -0.70 19.77
N ALA A 499 28.38 -1.95 19.31
CA ALA A 499 29.19 -2.51 18.23
C ALA A 499 28.68 -2.17 16.81
N LEU A 500 27.55 -1.46 16.67
CA LEU A 500 27.04 -1.06 15.36
C LEU A 500 28.02 -0.12 14.64
N PRO A 501 28.14 -0.21 13.30
CA PRO A 501 28.92 0.75 12.53
C PRO A 501 28.32 2.16 12.63
N ASP A 502 29.14 3.19 12.44
CA ASP A 502 28.74 4.60 12.59
C ASP A 502 27.48 4.97 11.79
N CYS A 503 27.30 4.38 10.60
CA CYS A 503 26.14 4.61 9.75
C CYS A 503 24.83 4.04 10.31
N LEU A 504 24.91 3.13 11.29
CA LEU A 504 23.78 2.54 12.02
C LEU A 504 23.77 2.96 13.50
N GLN A 505 24.65 3.86 13.93
CA GLN A 505 24.53 4.46 15.27
C GLN A 505 23.37 5.47 15.29
N PRO A 506 22.76 5.76 16.46
CA PRO A 506 21.62 6.68 16.56
C PRO A 506 21.83 8.03 15.86
N LYS A 507 23.07 8.54 15.83
CA LYS A 507 23.43 9.79 15.14
C LYS A 507 23.33 9.68 13.61
N GLY A 508 23.68 8.53 13.05
CA GLY A 508 23.82 8.28 11.61
C GLY A 508 22.57 7.76 10.93
N ILE A 509 21.60 7.20 11.66
CA ILE A 509 20.40 6.62 11.03
C ILE A 509 19.54 7.67 10.33
N VAL A 510 19.06 7.32 9.14
CA VAL A 510 18.25 8.20 8.28
C VAL A 510 17.13 7.48 7.54
N PHE A 511 17.33 6.24 7.09
CA PHE A 511 16.36 5.54 6.26
C PHE A 511 15.29 4.83 7.11
N PRO A 512 14.07 4.60 6.57
CA PRO A 512 13.00 3.90 7.28
C PRO A 512 13.46 2.59 7.92
N ALA A 513 14.18 1.75 7.16
CA ALA A 513 14.62 0.45 7.63
C ALA A 513 15.67 0.52 8.77
N GLN A 514 16.46 1.59 8.82
CA GLN A 514 17.41 1.84 9.91
C GLN A 514 16.66 2.29 11.18
N LEU A 515 15.70 3.21 11.06
CA LEU A 515 14.84 3.61 12.17
C LEU A 515 14.05 2.41 12.73
N GLN A 516 13.56 1.53 11.85
CA GLN A 516 12.91 0.28 12.25
C GLN A 516 13.84 -0.66 13.02
N LEU A 517 15.11 -0.80 12.63
CA LEU A 517 16.09 -1.61 13.37
C LEU A 517 16.16 -1.16 14.84
N HIS A 518 16.33 0.15 15.06
CA HIS A 518 16.37 0.71 16.41
C HIS A 518 15.04 0.58 17.15
N HIS A 519 13.90 0.73 16.45
CA HIS A 519 12.61 0.47 17.06
C HIS A 519 12.50 -0.98 17.56
N TYR A 520 12.90 -1.97 16.75
CA TYR A 520 12.86 -3.38 17.15
C TYR A 520 13.84 -3.69 18.29
N LEU A 521 14.99 -3.03 18.35
CA LEU A 521 15.89 -3.08 19.51
C LEU A 521 15.14 -2.65 20.78
N GLN A 522 14.52 -1.47 20.78
CA GLN A 522 13.80 -0.97 21.96
C GLN A 522 12.58 -1.84 22.30
N HIS A 523 11.87 -2.34 21.29
CA HIS A 523 10.74 -3.24 21.49
C HIS A 523 11.15 -4.56 22.12
N LEU A 524 12.31 -5.12 21.73
CA LEU A 524 12.86 -6.33 22.32
C LEU A 524 13.29 -6.09 23.78
N ILE A 525 13.94 -4.96 24.07
CA ILE A 525 14.26 -4.56 25.47
C ILE A 525 12.98 -4.50 26.30
N LEU A 526 11.92 -3.88 25.80
CA LEU A 526 10.63 -3.81 26.50
C LEU A 526 10.01 -5.20 26.72
N ALA A 527 10.07 -6.09 25.72
CA ALA A 527 9.55 -7.44 25.83
C ALA A 527 10.30 -8.27 26.90
N ILE A 528 11.62 -8.07 27.03
CA ILE A 528 12.47 -8.73 28.02
C ILE A 528 12.22 -8.17 29.43
N MET A 529 12.19 -6.84 29.59
CA MET A 529 12.24 -6.20 30.90
C MET A 529 10.86 -5.96 31.53
N LYS A 530 9.82 -5.69 30.73
CA LYS A 530 8.47 -5.38 31.25
C LYS A 530 7.87 -6.46 32.15
N PRO A 531 8.05 -7.77 31.91
CA PRO A 531 7.58 -8.81 32.83
C PRO A 531 8.18 -8.71 34.25
N LEU A 532 9.28 -7.98 34.44
CA LEU A 532 9.99 -7.84 35.71
C LEU A 532 9.61 -6.59 36.52
N ASP A 533 8.77 -5.70 35.98
CA ASP A 533 8.43 -4.37 36.57
C ASP A 533 7.90 -4.44 38.02
N ASN A 534 7.17 -5.51 38.35
CA ASN A 534 6.58 -5.74 39.68
C ASN A 534 7.32 -6.82 40.51
N THR A 535 8.49 -7.27 40.06
CA THR A 535 9.27 -8.27 40.80
C THR A 535 10.13 -7.55 41.84
N GLU A 536 10.07 -7.94 43.11
CA GLU A 536 11.02 -7.46 44.12
C GLU A 536 12.42 -8.00 43.81
N ILE A 537 13.20 -7.25 43.02
CA ILE A 537 14.57 -7.61 42.61
C ILE A 537 15.58 -7.36 43.75
N GLY A 538 15.11 -6.77 44.86
CA GLY A 538 15.87 -6.16 45.96
C GLY A 538 16.81 -7.05 46.78
N MET A 539 17.22 -8.21 46.29
CA MET A 539 18.28 -9.03 46.93
C MET A 539 19.22 -9.76 45.94
N VAL A 540 19.04 -9.66 44.61
CA VAL A 540 19.75 -10.56 43.68
C VAL A 540 20.91 -9.90 42.93
N LEU A 541 20.89 -8.59 42.66
CA LEU A 541 21.90 -7.92 41.81
C LEU A 541 22.11 -6.43 42.20
N ASP A 542 22.95 -6.15 43.20
CA ASP A 542 23.25 -4.77 43.66
C ASP A 542 23.96 -3.87 42.62
N GLN A 543 24.41 -4.43 41.49
CA GLN A 543 25.18 -3.74 40.45
C GLN A 543 24.38 -3.46 39.16
N GLU A 544 23.15 -3.97 39.04
CA GLU A 544 22.38 -3.87 37.80
C GLU A 544 21.49 -2.63 37.76
N PRO A 545 21.27 -2.03 36.57
CA PRO A 545 20.42 -0.85 36.42
C PRO A 545 18.97 -1.16 36.78
N ASN A 546 18.26 -0.17 37.32
CA ASN A 546 16.87 -0.32 37.74
C ASN A 546 15.96 -0.65 36.54
N VAL A 547 15.16 -1.71 36.66
CA VAL A 547 14.22 -2.15 35.61
C VAL A 547 13.26 -1.05 35.17
N LYS A 548 12.75 -0.23 36.10
CA LYS A 548 11.83 0.86 35.79
C LYS A 548 12.50 1.94 34.94
N ASP A 549 13.76 2.23 35.20
CA ASP A 549 14.54 3.20 34.43
C ASP A 549 14.81 2.68 33.01
N ILE A 550 15.16 1.39 32.88
CA ILE A 550 15.35 0.74 31.57
C ILE A 550 14.05 0.76 30.76
N ILE A 551 12.92 0.42 31.38
CA ILE A 551 11.61 0.47 30.72
C ILE A 551 11.28 1.91 30.33
N ALA A 552 11.46 2.88 31.23
CA ALA A 552 11.18 4.28 30.94
C ALA A 552 12.04 4.82 29.79
N GLU A 553 13.33 4.48 29.75
CA GLU A 553 14.25 4.83 28.66
C GLU A 553 13.80 4.22 27.32
N ALA A 554 13.55 2.91 27.28
CA ALA A 554 13.14 2.25 26.05
C ALA A 554 11.81 2.83 25.50
N VAL A 555 10.90 3.22 26.39
CA VAL A 555 9.64 3.89 26.03
C VAL A 555 9.86 5.29 25.46
N ARG A 556 10.76 6.09 26.05
CA ARG A 556 11.14 7.40 25.52
C ARG A 556 11.78 7.24 24.13
N ASN A 557 12.67 6.28 23.97
CA ASN A 557 13.35 5.99 22.71
C ASN A 557 12.35 5.59 21.61
N VAL A 558 11.42 4.66 21.88
CA VAL A 558 10.35 4.28 20.91
C VAL A 558 9.53 5.49 20.48
N GLN A 559 9.10 6.32 21.43
CA GLN A 559 8.31 7.52 21.14
C GLN A 559 9.08 8.56 20.32
N THR A 560 10.39 8.62 20.48
CA THR A 560 11.28 9.54 19.77
C THR A 560 11.52 9.03 18.36
N ILE A 561 11.92 7.77 18.19
CA ILE A 561 12.16 7.14 16.89
C ILE A 561 10.91 7.24 16.01
N MET A 562 9.71 6.99 16.56
CA MET A 562 8.45 7.10 15.81
C MET A 562 8.19 8.54 15.33
N ARG A 563 8.51 9.54 16.15
CA ARG A 563 8.39 10.96 15.76
C ARG A 563 9.41 11.35 14.70
N LEU A 564 10.66 10.88 14.82
CA LEU A 564 11.71 11.12 13.82
C LEU A 564 11.34 10.49 12.47
N TYR A 565 10.84 9.25 12.50
CA TYR A 565 10.32 8.59 11.32
C TYR A 565 9.26 9.46 10.65
N TYR A 566 8.23 9.86 11.39
CA TYR A 566 7.15 10.67 10.84
C TYR A 566 7.65 12.01 10.29
N ILE A 567 8.41 12.75 11.10
CA ILE A 567 9.00 14.05 10.75
C ILE A 567 9.76 13.98 9.42
N ARG A 568 10.51 12.89 9.20
CA ARG A 568 11.36 12.73 8.02
C ARG A 568 10.70 12.07 6.84
N HIS A 569 9.78 11.14 7.05
CA HIS A 569 9.26 10.26 5.99
C HIS A 569 7.73 10.22 5.86
N GLY A 570 7.01 10.83 6.79
CA GLY A 570 5.55 10.77 6.82
C GLY A 570 5.04 9.36 7.11
N PHE A 571 3.76 9.12 6.83
CA PHE A 571 3.13 7.79 6.91
C PHE A 571 2.31 7.46 5.66
N GLU A 572 2.35 8.29 4.63
CA GLU A 572 1.52 8.18 3.44
C GLU A 572 1.99 7.04 2.53
N THR A 573 3.30 6.75 2.51
CA THR A 573 3.86 5.65 1.74
C THR A 573 3.78 4.32 2.47
N MET A 574 3.60 3.24 1.72
CA MET A 574 3.54 1.89 2.28
C MET A 574 4.80 1.58 3.09
N ASP A 575 4.59 1.15 4.33
CA ASP A 575 5.60 0.54 5.18
C ASP A 575 4.89 -0.51 6.06
N SER A 576 5.06 -1.79 5.76
CA SER A 576 4.37 -2.84 6.52
C SER A 576 4.82 -2.92 7.99
N PHE A 577 6.04 -2.49 8.29
CA PHE A 577 6.67 -2.69 9.58
C PHE A 577 6.53 -1.49 10.51
N ILE A 578 6.07 -0.33 10.03
CA ILE A 578 5.73 0.83 10.88
C ILE A 578 4.50 0.55 11.76
N VAL A 579 3.61 -0.35 11.34
CA VAL A 579 2.40 -0.73 12.09
C VAL A 579 2.73 -1.34 13.45
N VAL A 580 3.83 -2.09 13.55
CA VAL A 580 4.27 -2.71 14.80
C VAL A 580 4.63 -1.67 15.88
N PRO A 581 5.51 -0.67 15.61
CA PRO A 581 5.71 0.48 16.48
C PRO A 581 4.44 1.18 16.90
N LEU A 582 3.60 1.54 15.92
CA LEU A 582 2.39 2.32 16.14
C LEU A 582 1.47 1.61 17.14
N ILE A 583 1.28 0.31 16.97
CA ILE A 583 0.43 -0.49 17.85
C ILE A 583 1.06 -0.74 19.21
N SER A 584 2.36 -1.03 19.26
CA SER A 584 3.06 -1.28 20.52
C SER A 584 2.97 -0.08 21.46
N ILE A 585 3.18 1.13 20.95
CA ILE A 585 3.06 2.35 21.76
C ILE A 585 1.61 2.82 21.92
N GLY A 586 0.76 2.61 20.91
CA GLY A 586 -0.65 3.00 20.91
C GLY A 586 -1.44 2.32 22.03
N PHE A 587 -1.32 0.99 22.17
CA PHE A 587 -1.98 0.28 23.26
C PHE A 587 -1.48 0.73 24.64
N ARG A 588 -0.18 1.06 24.77
CA ARG A 588 0.34 1.59 26.03
C ARG A 588 -0.23 2.96 26.38
N CYS A 589 -0.52 3.80 25.40
CA CYS A 589 -1.21 5.07 25.63
C CYS A 589 -2.65 4.81 26.05
N LEU A 590 -3.37 3.95 25.32
CA LEU A 590 -4.75 3.58 25.64
C LEU A 590 -4.91 2.96 27.05
N ASP A 591 -3.95 2.15 27.48
CA ASP A 591 -3.98 1.51 28.80
C ASP A 591 -3.70 2.50 29.95
N ARG A 592 -3.08 3.66 29.66
CA ARG A 592 -2.67 4.66 30.67
C ARG A 592 -3.55 5.91 30.67
N ILE A 593 -4.28 6.18 29.61
CA ILE A 593 -5.19 7.32 29.52
C ILE A 593 -6.48 6.98 30.28
N ASP A 594 -6.68 7.65 31.40
CA ASP A 594 -7.89 7.59 32.21
C ASP A 594 -8.26 8.98 32.77
N ASP A 595 -9.32 9.05 33.58
CA ASP A 595 -9.80 10.31 34.16
C ASP A 595 -8.92 10.83 35.31
N GLN A 596 -7.97 10.02 35.79
CA GLN A 596 -7.06 10.35 36.90
C GLN A 596 -5.65 10.73 36.41
N THR A 597 -5.40 10.60 35.11
CA THR A 597 -4.10 10.84 34.49
C THR A 597 -3.69 12.30 34.68
N PRO A 598 -2.48 12.58 35.20
CA PRO A 598 -1.97 13.95 35.32
C PRO A 598 -1.96 14.68 33.98
N HIS A 599 -2.29 15.98 33.98
CA HIS A 599 -2.45 16.76 32.75
C HIS A 599 -1.22 16.69 31.81
N ALA A 600 0.00 16.82 32.35
CA ALA A 600 1.22 16.76 31.55
C ALA A 600 1.39 15.38 30.85
N ASP A 601 1.15 14.29 31.59
CA ASP A 601 1.22 12.92 31.07
C ASP A 601 0.11 12.66 30.05
N LEU A 602 -1.10 13.16 30.30
CA LEU A 602 -2.24 13.05 29.40
C LEU A 602 -1.93 13.70 28.04
N GLU A 603 -1.36 14.89 28.06
CA GLU A 603 -0.99 15.64 26.86
C GLU A 603 0.12 14.95 26.05
N LEU A 604 1.12 14.36 26.71
CA LEU A 604 2.13 13.54 26.06
C LEU A 604 1.51 12.31 25.40
N MET A 605 0.63 11.61 26.13
CA MET A 605 -0.03 10.41 25.62
C MET A 605 -0.99 10.71 24.47
N ARG A 606 -1.73 11.83 24.52
CA ARG A 606 -2.54 12.33 23.41
C ARG A 606 -1.67 12.64 22.19
N SER A 607 -0.56 13.35 22.36
CA SER A 607 0.40 13.61 21.28
C SER A 607 0.86 12.33 20.59
N THR A 608 1.21 11.31 21.38
CA THR A 608 1.63 10.00 20.87
C THR A 608 0.48 9.24 20.22
N LEU A 609 -0.70 9.20 20.85
CA LEU A 609 -1.88 8.50 20.34
C LEU A 609 -2.37 9.09 19.01
N MET A 610 -2.40 10.42 18.89
CA MET A 610 -2.76 11.09 17.64
C MET A 610 -1.82 10.70 16.49
N LEU A 611 -0.51 10.63 16.76
CA LEU A 611 0.47 10.19 15.78
C LEU A 611 0.26 8.71 15.38
N VAL A 612 -0.07 7.85 16.35
CA VAL A 612 -0.41 6.45 16.11
C VAL A 612 -1.63 6.31 15.20
N VAL A 613 -2.70 7.02 15.52
CA VAL A 613 -3.96 6.96 14.77
C VAL A 613 -3.77 7.46 13.36
N TYR A 614 -3.06 8.59 13.19
CA TYR A 614 -2.74 9.11 11.87
C TYR A 614 -1.93 8.11 11.05
N GLY A 615 -0.92 7.46 11.65
CA GLY A 615 -0.14 6.44 10.96
C GLY A 615 -0.98 5.24 10.53
N LEU A 616 -1.81 4.70 11.42
CA LEU A 616 -2.71 3.60 11.09
C LEU A 616 -3.75 3.99 10.03
N TYR A 617 -4.23 5.23 10.09
CA TYR A 617 -5.14 5.79 9.10
C TYR A 617 -4.48 5.83 7.72
N GLN A 618 -3.29 6.43 7.59
CA GLN A 618 -2.61 6.48 6.31
C GLN A 618 -2.27 5.09 5.76
N GLN A 619 -1.82 4.16 6.62
CA GLN A 619 -1.49 2.79 6.21
C GLN A 619 -2.73 1.94 5.87
N HIS A 620 -3.94 2.29 6.31
CA HIS A 620 -5.15 1.51 6.00
C HIS A 620 -5.45 1.46 4.51
N ARG A 621 -4.97 2.45 3.74
CA ARG A 621 -5.15 2.54 2.28
C ARG A 621 -4.22 1.56 1.56
N ASN A 622 -3.15 1.14 2.21
CA ASN A 622 -2.15 0.26 1.64
C ASN A 622 -2.50 -1.20 1.90
N HIS A 623 -2.81 -1.57 3.15
CA HIS A 623 -3.08 -2.97 3.49
C HIS A 623 -4.18 -3.15 4.56
N TYR A 624 -4.85 -4.29 4.49
CA TYR A 624 -6.05 -4.56 5.27
C TYR A 624 -5.82 -4.67 6.79
N LEU A 625 -4.66 -5.18 7.21
CA LEU A 625 -4.32 -5.28 8.63
C LEU A 625 -4.34 -3.89 9.31
N SER A 626 -3.80 -2.84 8.68
CA SER A 626 -3.84 -1.49 9.26
C SER A 626 -5.27 -0.97 9.38
N LYS A 627 -6.15 -1.29 8.42
CA LYS A 627 -7.59 -0.96 8.51
C LYS A 627 -8.25 -1.60 9.73
N ALA A 628 -7.94 -2.87 10.02
CA ALA A 628 -8.46 -3.55 11.20
C ALA A 628 -7.92 -2.94 12.50
N LEU A 629 -6.62 -2.68 12.56
CA LEU A 629 -5.94 -2.13 13.73
C LEU A 629 -6.34 -0.68 14.04
N TYR A 630 -6.50 0.16 13.01
CA TYR A 630 -7.06 1.50 13.13
C TYR A 630 -8.40 1.48 13.88
N ARG A 631 -9.31 0.56 13.51
CA ARG A 631 -10.60 0.42 14.19
C ARG A 631 -10.48 -0.04 15.62
N VAL A 632 -9.61 -1.00 15.88
CA VAL A 632 -9.37 -1.51 17.25
C VAL A 632 -8.88 -0.39 18.15
N VAL A 633 -7.93 0.42 17.68
CA VAL A 633 -7.39 1.56 18.42
C VAL A 633 -8.47 2.63 18.63
N ARG A 634 -9.21 2.99 17.58
CA ARG A 634 -10.32 3.96 17.65
C ARG A 634 -11.44 3.52 18.61
N ALA A 635 -11.82 2.24 18.58
CA ALA A 635 -12.89 1.70 19.43
C ALA A 635 -12.55 1.70 20.93
N ARG A 636 -11.26 1.82 21.29
CA ARG A 636 -10.79 1.87 22.69
C ARG A 636 -10.55 3.30 23.20
N MET A 637 -10.76 4.33 22.37
CA MET A 637 -10.59 5.72 22.77
C MET A 637 -11.79 6.24 23.56
N ARG A 638 -11.55 7.20 24.46
CA ARG A 638 -12.62 7.97 25.07
C ARG A 638 -13.18 8.99 24.07
N PRO A 639 -14.41 9.49 24.29
CA PRO A 639 -15.01 10.50 23.41
C PRO A 639 -14.12 11.72 23.15
N GLN A 640 -13.40 12.21 24.17
CA GLN A 640 -12.53 13.38 24.05
C GLN A 640 -11.39 13.16 23.03
N GLU A 641 -10.75 11.98 23.07
CA GLU A 641 -9.71 11.66 22.10
C GLU A 641 -10.28 11.38 20.70
N LEU A 642 -11.49 10.83 20.60
CA LEU A 642 -12.17 10.64 19.31
C LEU A 642 -12.49 11.98 18.63
N ASP A 643 -12.90 12.99 19.39
CA ASP A 643 -13.19 14.32 18.83
C ASP A 643 -11.91 15.00 18.33
N LEU A 644 -10.79 14.88 19.06
CA LEU A 644 -9.48 15.32 18.59
C LEU A 644 -9.06 14.62 17.29
N VAL A 645 -9.33 13.32 17.15
CA VAL A 645 -9.06 12.55 15.92
C VAL A 645 -9.89 13.08 14.76
N LYS A 646 -11.18 13.35 14.95
CA LYS A 646 -12.05 13.90 13.91
C LYS A 646 -11.56 15.28 13.43
N GLU A 647 -11.21 16.14 14.38
CA GLU A 647 -10.70 17.48 14.08
C GLU A 647 -9.37 17.42 13.32
N ALA A 648 -8.42 16.61 13.79
CA ALA A 648 -7.08 16.54 13.19
C ALA A 648 -7.04 15.83 11.82
N LEU A 649 -7.98 14.93 11.55
CA LEU A 649 -8.08 14.18 10.28
C LEU A 649 -9.08 14.78 9.30
N GLU A 650 -9.79 15.86 9.68
CA GLU A 650 -10.87 16.47 8.88
C GLU A 650 -11.89 15.44 8.37
N LEU A 651 -12.19 14.40 9.18
CA LEU A 651 -13.08 13.31 8.75
C LEU A 651 -14.54 13.78 8.69
N GLU A 652 -15.19 13.60 7.54
CA GLU A 652 -16.64 13.77 7.41
C GLU A 652 -17.40 12.67 8.18
N GLU A 653 -18.64 12.94 8.63
CA GLU A 653 -19.45 11.97 9.38
C GLU A 653 -19.69 10.66 8.60
N GLU A 654 -19.75 10.70 7.26
CA GLU A 654 -19.93 9.52 6.41
C GLU A 654 -18.68 8.63 6.32
N ASP A 655 -17.47 9.20 6.37
CA ASP A 655 -16.19 8.46 6.37
C ASP A 655 -15.94 7.72 7.69
N ALA A 656 -16.51 8.25 8.78
CA ALA A 656 -16.42 7.65 10.11
C ALA A 656 -17.16 6.31 10.22
N ASP A 657 -18.24 6.12 9.45
CA ASP A 657 -19.15 4.96 9.50
C ASP A 657 -18.99 3.97 8.31
N GLN A 658 -18.48 4.42 7.15
CA GLN A 658 -18.28 3.55 5.97
C GLN A 658 -17.14 2.54 6.10
N LEU A 659 -16.34 2.62 7.16
CA LEU A 659 -15.13 1.83 7.25
C LEU A 659 -15.35 0.33 7.45
N VAL A 660 -16.56 -0.24 7.51
CA VAL A 660 -16.95 -1.67 7.77
C VAL A 660 -15.94 -2.73 7.26
N LEU A 661 -15.70 -3.79 8.07
CA LEU A 661 -14.73 -4.85 7.71
C LEU A 661 -15.42 -5.71 6.67
N GLN A 662 -14.93 -5.67 5.44
CA GLN A 662 -15.50 -6.46 4.34
C GLN A 662 -15.07 -7.93 4.41
N GLN A 663 -13.97 -8.23 5.10
CA GLN A 663 -13.43 -9.56 5.33
C GLN A 663 -13.14 -9.81 6.82
N ALA A 664 -13.32 -11.05 7.25
CA ALA A 664 -12.93 -11.49 8.59
C ALA A 664 -11.41 -11.51 8.74
N VAL A 665 -10.92 -10.99 9.87
CA VAL A 665 -9.51 -11.05 10.27
C VAL A 665 -9.27 -12.37 11.01
N ARG A 666 -8.28 -13.15 10.57
CA ARG A 666 -7.86 -14.42 11.16
C ARG A 666 -6.44 -14.26 11.71
N SER A 667 -6.36 -13.65 12.88
CA SER A 667 -5.09 -13.21 13.46
C SER A 667 -4.78 -13.76 14.85
N HIS A 668 -3.53 -14.17 15.02
CA HIS A 668 -2.89 -14.57 16.28
C HIS A 668 -2.10 -13.42 16.92
N TRP A 669 -2.21 -12.18 16.40
CA TRP A 669 -1.50 -11.05 17.00
C TRP A 669 -1.77 -10.99 18.52
N PRO A 670 -0.73 -10.79 19.36
CA PRO A 670 -0.85 -10.85 20.81
C PRO A 670 -1.96 -9.92 21.31
N ARG A 671 -2.82 -10.42 22.21
CA ARG A 671 -4.00 -9.69 22.71
C ARG A 671 -3.65 -8.86 23.96
N PRO A 672 -3.49 -7.53 23.89
CA PRO A 672 -3.72 -6.70 25.06
C PRO A 672 -5.23 -6.52 25.20
N ARG A 673 -5.92 -7.42 25.93
CA ARG A 673 -7.38 -7.37 26.19
C ARG A 673 -8.22 -6.97 24.96
N LEU A 674 -8.01 -7.67 23.84
CA LEU A 674 -8.98 -7.69 22.74
C LEU A 674 -10.08 -8.67 23.12
N GLU A 675 -10.98 -8.26 24.00
CA GLU A 675 -12.24 -8.97 24.16
C GLU A 675 -13.00 -8.90 22.83
N ALA A 676 -13.31 -10.09 22.31
CA ALA A 676 -14.38 -10.35 21.36
C ALA A 676 -14.44 -9.45 20.11
N VAL A 677 -13.52 -9.66 19.17
CA VAL A 677 -13.89 -9.61 17.74
C VAL A 677 -13.84 -11.05 17.20
N ARG A 678 -14.63 -11.95 17.80
CA ARG A 678 -15.14 -13.11 17.07
C ARG A 678 -16.25 -12.57 16.18
N VAL A 679 -15.89 -12.06 15.00
CA VAL A 679 -16.89 -11.80 13.97
C VAL A 679 -17.35 -13.17 13.49
N GLN A 680 -18.61 -13.50 13.81
CA GLN A 680 -19.35 -14.58 13.19
C GLN A 680 -19.18 -14.46 11.67
N LEU A 681 -18.76 -15.56 11.04
CA LEU A 681 -18.70 -15.72 9.60
C LEU A 681 -20.11 -15.55 9.00
N HIS A 682 -20.52 -14.32 8.72
CA HIS A 682 -21.66 -14.09 7.84
C HIS A 682 -21.18 -14.22 6.39
N HIS A 683 -21.74 -15.23 5.72
CA HIS A 683 -21.61 -15.60 4.31
C HIS A 683 -20.37 -16.38 3.86
N VAL A 684 -20.21 -17.60 4.39
CA VAL A 684 -19.58 -18.70 3.63
C VAL A 684 -20.62 -19.27 2.66
N GLY A 685 -20.62 -18.82 1.40
CA GLY A 685 -21.58 -19.29 0.39
C GLY A 685 -21.30 -20.73 -0.04
N VAL A 686 -22.08 -21.68 0.47
CA VAL A 686 -22.36 -22.96 -0.19
C VAL A 686 -23.79 -22.88 -0.70
N LYS A 687 -23.99 -23.05 -2.01
CA LYS A 687 -25.33 -23.10 -2.61
C LYS A 687 -25.63 -24.51 -3.08
N LEU A 688 -26.80 -25.00 -2.70
CA LEU A 688 -27.37 -26.25 -3.17
C LEU A 688 -28.19 -25.95 -4.43
N PHE A 689 -27.95 -26.69 -5.51
CA PHE A 689 -28.78 -26.65 -6.71
C PHE A 689 -29.47 -27.99 -6.91
N SER A 690 -30.78 -27.94 -7.17
CA SER A 690 -31.54 -29.04 -7.76
C SER A 690 -31.73 -28.74 -9.24
N CYS A 691 -31.24 -29.63 -10.11
CA CYS A 691 -31.49 -29.54 -11.55
C CYS A 691 -32.78 -30.32 -11.88
N PRO A 692 -33.76 -29.70 -12.56
CA PRO A 692 -34.93 -30.42 -13.06
C PRO A 692 -34.48 -31.58 -13.97
N GLY A 693 -34.89 -32.80 -13.65
CA GLY A 693 -34.52 -34.01 -14.41
C GLY A 693 -33.25 -34.74 -13.93
N PHE A 694 -32.58 -34.25 -12.88
CA PHE A 694 -31.43 -34.91 -12.27
C PHE A 694 -31.70 -35.22 -10.79
N SER A 695 -31.69 -36.50 -10.41
CA SER A 695 -31.99 -36.95 -9.04
C SER A 695 -30.83 -36.73 -8.04
N GLY A 696 -29.70 -36.19 -8.50
CA GLY A 696 -28.53 -35.88 -7.68
C GLY A 696 -28.49 -34.43 -7.19
N ARG A 697 -27.89 -34.21 -6.02
CA ARG A 697 -27.63 -32.85 -5.52
C ARG A 697 -26.35 -32.29 -6.15
N VAL A 698 -26.38 -31.03 -6.57
CA VAL A 698 -25.20 -30.32 -7.08
C VAL A 698 -24.78 -29.25 -6.07
N TYR A 699 -23.52 -29.28 -5.68
CA TYR A 699 -22.98 -28.34 -4.70
C TYR A 699 -22.10 -27.30 -5.38
N TRP A 700 -22.28 -26.03 -5.03
CA TRP A 700 -21.41 -24.95 -5.49
C TRP A 700 -20.64 -24.34 -4.33
N GLY A 701 -19.31 -24.24 -4.49
CA GLY A 701 -18.40 -23.65 -3.52
C GLY A 701 -17.74 -22.36 -4.04
N SER A 702 -17.94 -21.27 -3.31
CA SER A 702 -17.16 -20.02 -3.44
C SER A 702 -15.67 -20.23 -3.12
N SER A 703 -14.78 -19.26 -3.42
CA SER A 703 -13.32 -19.34 -3.19
C SER A 703 -12.85 -19.78 -1.83
N PHE A 704 -13.67 -19.59 -0.80
CA PHE A 704 -13.38 -19.92 0.59
C PHE A 704 -14.07 -21.21 1.08
N SER A 705 -14.99 -21.81 0.31
CA SER A 705 -15.77 -23.00 0.72
C SER A 705 -15.49 -24.26 -0.09
N ARG A 706 -14.53 -24.23 -1.01
CA ARG A 706 -14.32 -25.30 -2.01
C ARG A 706 -13.82 -26.60 -1.42
N GLY A 707 -12.90 -26.53 -0.44
CA GLY A 707 -12.49 -27.69 0.34
C GLY A 707 -13.69 -28.40 0.98
N ASN A 708 -14.64 -27.65 1.53
CA ASN A 708 -15.85 -28.21 2.15
C ASN A 708 -16.75 -28.93 1.16
N VAL A 709 -16.90 -28.38 -0.06
CA VAL A 709 -17.71 -29.00 -1.12
C VAL A 709 -17.04 -30.28 -1.64
N ILE A 710 -15.71 -30.29 -1.75
CA ILE A 710 -14.94 -31.47 -2.16
C ILE A 710 -15.01 -32.57 -1.08
N TYR A 711 -14.81 -32.23 0.19
CA TYR A 711 -14.95 -33.19 1.30
C TYR A 711 -16.39 -33.69 1.43
N ALA A 712 -17.39 -32.81 1.32
CA ALA A 712 -18.79 -33.22 1.34
C ALA A 712 -19.11 -34.20 0.20
N ALA A 713 -18.63 -33.94 -1.02
CA ALA A 713 -18.83 -34.85 -2.16
C ALA A 713 -18.07 -36.17 -2.02
N ALA A 714 -16.91 -36.16 -1.37
CA ALA A 714 -16.13 -37.36 -1.08
C ALA A 714 -16.82 -38.28 -0.05
N ILE A 715 -17.69 -37.72 0.81
CA ILE A 715 -18.34 -38.41 1.92
C ILE A 715 -19.81 -38.74 1.60
N ASP A 716 -20.55 -37.85 0.94
CA ASP A 716 -21.98 -38.00 0.64
C ASP A 716 -22.22 -38.34 -0.84
N LYS A 717 -22.49 -39.63 -1.10
CA LYS A 717 -22.77 -40.16 -2.45
C LYS A 717 -24.05 -39.60 -3.11
N ARG A 718 -24.88 -38.83 -2.38
CA ARG A 718 -26.04 -38.11 -2.95
C ARG A 718 -25.62 -36.85 -3.71
N ILE A 719 -24.42 -36.34 -3.46
CA ILE A 719 -23.80 -35.26 -4.22
C ILE A 719 -23.22 -35.86 -5.48
N LYS A 720 -23.86 -35.58 -6.63
CA LYS A 720 -23.47 -36.19 -7.91
C LYS A 720 -22.61 -35.27 -8.78
N ALA A 721 -22.54 -33.99 -8.43
CA ALA A 721 -21.64 -33.03 -9.06
C ALA A 721 -21.25 -31.90 -8.10
N THR A 722 -20.05 -31.36 -8.30
CA THR A 722 -19.58 -30.15 -7.61
C THR A 722 -19.16 -29.10 -8.64
N ILE A 723 -19.53 -27.85 -8.39
CA ILE A 723 -19.09 -26.71 -9.17
C ILE A 723 -18.15 -25.90 -8.28
N ILE A 724 -16.88 -25.92 -8.65
CA ILE A 724 -15.80 -25.23 -7.95
C ILE A 724 -15.22 -24.16 -8.87
N GLN A 725 -15.05 -22.95 -8.35
CA GLN A 725 -14.18 -21.93 -8.94
C GLN A 725 -12.72 -22.23 -8.43
N CYS A 726 -11.61 -21.62 -8.86
CA CYS A 726 -10.23 -22.10 -8.51
C CYS A 726 -9.75 -21.79 -7.05
N PRO A 727 -9.59 -22.78 -6.12
CA PRO A 727 -9.59 -22.62 -4.64
C PRO A 727 -8.59 -21.60 -4.07
N ALA A 728 -8.95 -20.87 -3.01
CA ALA A 728 -8.04 -19.91 -2.33
C ALA A 728 -7.50 -20.41 -0.97
N VAL A 729 -7.94 -21.58 -0.51
CA VAL A 729 -7.60 -22.22 0.78
C VAL A 729 -7.49 -23.74 0.56
N SER A 730 -6.33 -24.33 0.90
CA SER A 730 -6.11 -25.79 0.92
C SER A 730 -7.10 -26.49 1.87
N GLY A 731 -7.58 -27.68 1.50
CA GLY A 731 -8.46 -28.50 2.33
C GLY A 731 -7.89 -28.88 3.70
N GLU A 732 -6.57 -28.75 3.88
CA GLU A 732 -5.83 -29.08 5.10
C GLU A 732 -6.19 -28.17 6.29
N VAL A 733 -6.69 -26.95 6.05
CA VAL A 733 -6.98 -25.96 7.10
C VAL A 733 -8.16 -26.38 8.01
N ARG A 734 -8.89 -27.45 7.67
CA ARG A 734 -9.98 -28.01 8.50
C ARG A 734 -9.69 -29.39 9.11
N SER A 735 -8.47 -29.93 8.98
CA SER A 735 -8.11 -31.21 9.61
C SER A 735 -8.32 -31.19 11.14
N LEU A 736 -8.10 -30.05 11.81
CA LEU A 736 -8.33 -29.87 13.26
C LEU A 736 -9.80 -30.07 13.68
N ALA A 737 -10.77 -29.73 12.82
CA ALA A 737 -12.19 -29.96 13.13
C ALA A 737 -12.59 -31.44 13.04
N PHE A 738 -11.77 -32.24 12.36
CA PHE A 738 -11.97 -33.68 12.13
C PHE A 738 -10.91 -34.55 12.81
N GLU A 739 -9.95 -33.97 13.53
CA GLU A 739 -8.82 -34.67 14.14
C GLU A 739 -9.29 -35.81 15.03
N ASN A 740 -10.28 -35.54 15.89
CA ASN A 740 -10.90 -36.52 16.78
C ASN A 740 -11.73 -37.60 16.04
N ARG A 741 -11.91 -37.48 14.72
CA ARG A 741 -12.71 -38.39 13.88
C ARG A 741 -11.86 -39.18 12.88
N ILE A 742 -10.57 -38.87 12.75
CA ILE A 742 -9.67 -39.56 11.79
C ILE A 742 -9.60 -41.05 12.13
N SER A 743 -9.48 -41.42 13.40
CA SER A 743 -9.46 -42.82 13.85
C SER A 743 -10.75 -43.56 13.50
N THR A 744 -11.91 -42.95 13.73
CA THR A 744 -13.22 -43.52 13.37
C THR A 744 -13.39 -43.67 11.86
N LEU A 745 -12.98 -42.68 11.07
CA LEU A 745 -13.01 -42.74 9.60
C LEU A 745 -12.09 -43.83 9.02
N LEU A 746 -10.94 -44.08 9.66
CA LEU A 746 -10.02 -45.15 9.28
C LEU A 746 -10.60 -46.53 9.66
N GLU A 747 -11.29 -46.62 10.80
CA GLU A 747 -11.98 -47.84 11.22
C GLU A 747 -13.18 -48.15 10.33
N ASP A 748 -13.97 -47.14 9.95
CA ASP A 748 -15.07 -47.26 8.97
C ASP A 748 -14.52 -47.77 7.62
N ARG A 749 -13.39 -47.23 7.17
CA ARG A 749 -12.71 -47.71 5.95
C ARG A 749 -12.28 -49.17 6.07
N ARG A 750 -11.77 -49.61 7.23
CA ARG A 750 -11.45 -51.03 7.46
C ARG A 750 -12.70 -51.90 7.40
N GLN A 751 -13.80 -51.49 8.02
CA GLN A 751 -15.07 -52.22 8.01
C GLN A 751 -15.65 -52.36 6.59
N ILE A 752 -15.63 -51.27 5.80
CA ILE A 752 -16.05 -51.29 4.40
C ILE A 752 -15.16 -52.22 3.57
N THR A 753 -13.84 -52.21 3.82
CA THR A 753 -12.90 -53.08 3.10
C THR A 753 -13.11 -54.55 3.47
N SER A 754 -13.65 -54.85 4.66
CA SER A 754 -14.06 -56.20 5.08
C SER A 754 -15.46 -56.63 4.62
N GLY A 755 -16.15 -55.83 3.79
CA GLY A 755 -17.45 -56.19 3.20
C GLY A 755 -18.66 -55.94 4.11
N LEU A 756 -18.47 -55.17 5.20
CA LEU A 756 -19.57 -54.74 6.06
C LEU A 756 -20.19 -53.43 5.52
N ASP A 757 -21.48 -53.24 5.78
CA ASP A 757 -22.17 -52.02 5.41
C ASP A 757 -21.62 -50.81 6.18
N PRO A 758 -21.40 -49.66 5.53
CA PRO A 758 -20.86 -48.47 6.17
C PRO A 758 -21.82 -47.94 7.25
N PRO A 759 -21.31 -47.55 8.43
CA PRO A 759 -22.14 -46.91 9.44
C PRO A 759 -22.68 -45.56 8.92
N THR A 760 -23.94 -45.26 9.24
CA THR A 760 -24.59 -44.01 8.82
C THR A 760 -24.27 -42.90 9.81
N ILE A 761 -23.58 -41.86 9.35
CA ILE A 761 -23.29 -40.67 10.16
C ILE A 761 -24.41 -39.65 9.97
N PRO A 762 -25.08 -39.17 11.03
CA PRO A 762 -26.08 -38.13 10.93
C PRO A 762 -25.48 -36.85 10.34
N LEU A 763 -26.15 -36.22 9.37
CA LEU A 763 -25.63 -34.97 8.77
C LEU A 763 -25.81 -33.77 9.70
N ILE A 764 -26.90 -33.73 10.46
CA ILE A 764 -27.25 -32.67 11.44
C ILE A 764 -27.65 -33.30 12.77
N ALA A 765 -27.69 -32.49 13.84
CA ALA A 765 -28.19 -32.92 15.14
C ALA A 765 -29.67 -33.34 15.07
N ALA A 766 -30.11 -34.24 15.95
CA ALA A 766 -31.49 -34.72 15.96
C ALA A 766 -32.50 -33.71 16.55
N GLY A 767 -32.03 -32.69 17.27
CA GLY A 767 -32.86 -31.65 17.88
C GLY A 767 -32.19 -30.28 17.86
N ARG A 768 -33.02 -29.24 17.93
CA ARG A 768 -32.61 -27.82 17.83
C ARG A 768 -31.74 -27.34 18.99
N GLU A 769 -32.02 -27.85 20.19
CA GLU A 769 -31.25 -27.64 21.41
C GLU A 769 -31.14 -28.99 22.11
N SER A 770 -30.01 -29.68 21.98
CA SER A 770 -29.79 -30.94 22.69
C SER A 770 -28.42 -30.96 23.36
N PRO A 771 -28.34 -31.31 24.65
CA PRO A 771 -27.11 -31.60 25.38
C PRO A 771 -26.67 -33.08 25.27
N ASP A 772 -27.28 -33.91 24.41
CA ASP A 772 -27.06 -35.36 24.36
C ASP A 772 -25.69 -35.75 23.74
N PRO A 773 -24.85 -36.57 24.40
CA PRO A 773 -23.60 -37.11 23.84
C PRO A 773 -23.74 -37.74 22.45
N ALA A 774 -24.89 -38.32 22.10
CA ALA A 774 -25.15 -38.89 20.77
C ALA A 774 -25.19 -37.81 19.66
N THR A 775 -25.49 -36.56 20.00
CA THR A 775 -25.52 -35.44 19.04
C THR A 775 -24.13 -34.87 18.69
N ARG A 776 -23.05 -35.30 19.37
CA ARG A 776 -21.67 -35.03 18.92
C ARG A 776 -21.30 -35.79 17.66
N ASN A 777 -22.02 -36.86 17.30
CA ASN A 777 -21.71 -37.67 16.12
C ASN A 777 -22.27 -37.10 14.81
N ALA A 778 -23.05 -36.01 14.83
CA ALA A 778 -23.48 -35.36 13.59
C ALA A 778 -22.32 -34.67 12.85
N MET A 779 -22.38 -34.61 11.51
CA MET A 779 -21.40 -33.94 10.66
C MET A 779 -21.44 -32.42 10.84
N PHE A 780 -22.63 -31.86 11.12
CA PHE A 780 -22.84 -30.47 11.49
C PHE A 780 -23.67 -30.38 12.78
N PRO A 781 -23.03 -30.38 13.97
CA PRO A 781 -23.74 -30.43 15.25
C PRO A 781 -24.23 -29.05 15.74
N THR A 782 -24.03 -27.99 14.96
CA THR A 782 -24.36 -26.61 15.35
C THR A 782 -25.84 -26.29 15.10
N LYS A 783 -26.43 -25.48 15.98
CA LYS A 783 -27.82 -24.98 15.88
C LYS A 783 -28.12 -24.37 14.50
N ASP A 784 -27.18 -23.59 13.95
CA ASP A 784 -27.33 -22.98 12.62
C ASP A 784 -27.45 -24.01 11.49
N ALA A 785 -26.80 -25.17 11.62
CA ALA A 785 -26.88 -26.23 10.62
C ALA A 785 -28.18 -27.04 10.74
N TYR A 786 -28.72 -27.18 11.95
CA TYR A 786 -30.06 -27.72 12.16
C TYR A 786 -31.09 -26.81 11.50
N ASP A 787 -31.11 -25.52 11.83
CA ASP A 787 -32.10 -24.55 11.35
C ASP A 787 -32.05 -24.37 9.80
N LEU A 788 -30.89 -24.61 9.16
CA LEU A 788 -30.70 -24.41 7.71
C LEU A 788 -30.97 -25.65 6.85
N LEU A 789 -30.92 -26.86 7.42
CA LEU A 789 -31.06 -28.13 6.71
C LEU A 789 -32.32 -28.93 7.13
N SER A 790 -33.08 -28.44 8.10
CA SER A 790 -34.39 -28.98 8.49
C SER A 790 -35.58 -28.28 7.80
N LEU A 791 -35.30 -27.26 6.97
CA LEU A 791 -36.19 -26.70 5.94
C LEU A 791 -36.00 -27.44 4.61
#